data_AF-A0A950NA39-F1
#
_entry.id   AF-A0A950NA39-F1
#
_cell.length_a   1.000
_cell.length_b   1.000
_cell.length_c   1.000
_cell.angle_alpha   90.00
_cell.angle_beta   90.00
_cell.angle_gamma   90.00
#
_symmetry.space_group_name_H-M   'P 1'
#
loop_
_entity.id
_entity.type
_entity.pdbx_description
1 polymer ?
#
loop_
_entity_poly.entity_id
_entity_poly.type
_entity_poly.pdbx_seq_one_letter_code
_entity_poly.pdbx_strand_id
1 'polypeptide(L)'
;MIGHAPPLPLSYPQWLRTQSNPNLLRQWQSGLPPVSSNPAPAPPPASPWQLATKPPNSPPLSNPLLLTDGTVIMHVSCTGTWWKLTPDNTGSYVNGSWSQIASLPSGYTPRFFSSAVLPDGRVIVEGGEYNTGCRDAWTNLGAIYDPLVDTWTAVTPPSGWSQIGDAESTVLANGTYMQSDCCDVPFNAALLNAGTLAWTTTGTGKADVYDEEGWTLLPDGTVLTVDAYVFTGSCGRNTERYNPTTGAWSSAGNTPSQLSDCANPANNPSYEMGPQVLRPDGTVIAFGGTTCSDSANTSCQNGTLAVTTHSAFFNSTNANWSAGSDIPAVSGRNYTLADAPAALLPSGNVLFAASPNYQAFAAPTHFFELSFATNTIGQVADPTDAGSFTSFQWNFLDLPTGQVLAVETDGSNVWIYTPSGTPNASWAPVIAAAPADLIAGATYTISGIQFNGLSQGAAYGDDVQTATNYPIVQITNTETGHVFDARTFNHSTMTVAPNAASATNFTMPPKSQLEYGPSTLTVIANGIPSQPVAVNLGSSEYIAPSDFNGDGYPDILWRYVDGTVAIWEMNGAQVLASVGAGAAKNDWHIVGTGDFNGDGNTDILWRNINGDVAIWLMNGGQVMQSTGFSGVTNDWQIMGTGDFDGDGKTDILWRYADGTVAIWEMNGLQVKASLGVSGSSANTDWQIIATRDFDGDGKTDILWRYKDGTIALWLMNGGQVTSSLGLGVLGSNDWQLAGVGDFDGDGKGDILWRYKDGSLAIWFTNGNQVTLSMGAGSVTTDWTVVGTADFDHDGKTDILWHRTDGTVALWLMNGSQLKSAPGVSVVSTAWNIAY
;
A
#
# COMPACT_ATOMS: atom_id res chain seq x y z
N MET A 1 21.20 -25.02 31.84
CA MET A 1 21.67 -24.55 33.17
C MET A 1 22.86 -23.63 32.95
N ILE A 2 22.80 -22.44 33.56
CA ILE A 2 23.84 -21.40 33.72
C ILE A 2 24.15 -20.56 32.47
N GLY A 3 23.82 -19.27 32.58
CA GLY A 3 23.88 -18.28 31.52
C GLY A 3 25.27 -17.72 31.21
N HIS A 4 25.38 -17.14 30.02
CA HIS A 4 26.42 -16.20 29.68
C HIS A 4 25.79 -15.02 28.93
N ALA A 5 26.13 -13.81 29.38
CA ALA A 5 25.77 -12.55 28.75
C ALA A 5 26.26 -12.50 27.29
N PRO A 6 25.64 -11.67 26.42
CA PRO A 6 26.17 -11.45 25.07
C PRO A 6 27.63 -10.97 25.16
N PRO A 7 28.50 -11.42 24.23
CA PRO A 7 29.90 -11.02 24.25
C PRO A 7 30.01 -9.50 24.05
N LEU A 8 30.71 -8.83 24.97
CA LEU A 8 31.09 -7.43 24.78
C LEU A 8 31.93 -7.30 23.50
N PRO A 9 31.79 -6.19 22.74
CA PRO A 9 32.59 -5.96 21.55
C PRO A 9 34.08 -5.97 21.91
N LEU A 10 34.90 -6.55 21.01
CA LEU A 10 36.34 -6.71 21.21
C LEU A 10 36.99 -5.37 21.56
N SER A 11 37.83 -5.39 22.60
CA SER A 11 38.61 -4.20 22.95
C SER A 11 39.52 -3.79 21.79
N TYR A 12 39.78 -2.51 21.61
CA TYR A 12 40.65 -1.96 20.57
C TYR A 12 42.04 -2.67 20.46
N PRO A 13 42.68 -3.11 21.57
CA PRO A 13 43.91 -3.91 21.50
C PRO A 13 43.73 -5.37 21.05
N GLN A 14 42.52 -5.92 21.09
CA GLN A 14 42.20 -7.25 20.54
C GLN A 14 41.89 -7.16 19.04
N TRP A 15 41.25 -6.08 18.58
CA TRP A 15 41.04 -5.79 17.15
C TRP A 15 42.36 -5.62 16.37
N LEU A 16 43.35 -4.95 16.96
CA LEU A 16 44.69 -4.82 16.36
C LEU A 16 45.44 -6.16 16.24
N ARG A 17 45.19 -7.12 17.14
CA ARG A 17 45.80 -8.45 17.08
C ARG A 17 45.19 -9.36 16.02
N THR A 18 43.94 -9.12 15.62
CA THR A 18 43.25 -9.92 14.59
C THR A 18 43.58 -9.50 13.16
N GLN A 19 44.11 -8.29 12.92
CA GLN A 19 44.55 -7.88 11.57
C GLN A 19 45.79 -8.63 11.08
N SER A 20 46.65 -9.11 11.98
CA SER A 20 47.95 -9.71 11.61
C SER A 20 47.96 -11.25 11.61
N ASN A 21 46.83 -11.92 11.87
CA ASN A 21 46.80 -13.39 11.92
C ASN A 21 45.46 -13.98 11.40
N PRO A 22 45.38 -14.33 10.09
CA PRO A 22 44.15 -14.80 9.44
C PRO A 22 43.54 -16.07 10.05
N ASN A 23 44.33 -16.86 10.77
CA ASN A 23 43.85 -18.12 11.35
C ASN A 23 43.04 -17.92 12.64
N LEU A 24 43.31 -16.86 13.39
CA LEU A 24 42.52 -16.50 14.58
C LEU A 24 41.17 -15.89 14.21
N LEU A 25 41.09 -15.16 13.09
CA LEU A 25 39.83 -14.62 12.55
C LEU A 25 38.88 -15.74 12.11
N ARG A 26 39.42 -16.76 11.43
CA ARG A 26 38.64 -17.94 10.99
C ARG A 26 38.07 -18.75 12.15
N GLN A 27 38.83 -18.89 13.24
CA GLN A 27 38.40 -19.64 14.42
C GLN A 27 37.30 -18.92 15.21
N TRP A 28 37.24 -17.58 15.13
CA TRP A 28 36.17 -16.77 15.69
C TRP A 28 34.90 -16.80 14.82
N GLN A 29 35.05 -16.70 13.49
CA GLN A 29 33.93 -16.79 12.54
C GLN A 29 33.24 -18.16 12.54
N SER A 30 33.99 -19.25 12.79
CA SER A 30 33.43 -20.61 12.87
C SER A 30 32.60 -20.89 14.12
N GLY A 31 32.54 -19.96 15.09
CA GLY A 31 31.75 -20.10 16.32
C GLY A 31 30.43 -19.34 16.32
N LEU A 32 30.08 -18.65 15.22
CA LEU A 32 28.81 -17.93 15.08
C LEU A 32 27.69 -18.90 14.62
N PRO A 33 26.48 -18.83 15.19
CA PRO A 33 25.36 -19.65 14.73
C PRO A 33 24.99 -19.30 13.28
N PRO A 34 24.51 -20.28 12.49
CA PRO A 34 24.22 -20.09 11.07
C PRO A 34 23.01 -19.18 10.84
N VAL A 35 23.15 -18.24 9.92
CA VAL A 35 22.06 -17.45 9.32
C VAL A 35 21.65 -18.16 8.03
N SER A 36 20.40 -18.60 7.91
CA SER A 36 19.77 -18.91 6.62
C SER A 36 19.40 -17.57 5.94
N SER A 37 19.55 -17.32 4.64
CA SER A 37 19.91 -18.10 3.44
C SER A 37 20.33 -17.11 2.34
N ASN A 38 21.22 -17.47 1.41
CA ASN A 38 21.01 -17.15 -0.02
C ASN A 38 21.96 -17.93 -0.97
N PRO A 39 21.54 -18.12 -2.25
CA PRO A 39 22.09 -19.10 -3.19
C PRO A 39 23.38 -18.63 -3.92
N ALA A 40 23.87 -19.53 -4.79
CA ALA A 40 25.15 -19.54 -5.51
C ALA A 40 25.56 -18.24 -6.25
N PRO A 41 26.87 -18.05 -6.57
CA PRO A 41 27.37 -16.85 -7.23
C PRO A 41 26.74 -16.65 -8.62
N ALA A 42 26.37 -15.41 -8.92
CA ALA A 42 25.65 -15.02 -10.12
C ALA A 42 26.43 -15.28 -11.45
N PRO A 43 25.72 -15.58 -12.55
CA PRO A 43 26.26 -15.48 -13.92
C PRO A 43 26.74 -14.04 -14.23
N PRO A 44 27.44 -13.77 -15.36
CA PRO A 44 27.95 -12.43 -15.70
C PRO A 44 26.86 -11.34 -15.57
N PRO A 45 27.21 -10.07 -15.26
CA PRO A 45 26.20 -9.05 -14.97
C PRO A 45 25.24 -8.96 -16.15
N ALA A 46 23.98 -9.27 -15.90
CA ALA A 46 22.91 -8.95 -16.83
C ALA A 46 22.91 -7.43 -17.04
N SER A 47 22.48 -6.99 -18.23
CA SER A 47 22.11 -5.59 -18.45
C SER A 47 21.28 -5.10 -17.25
N PRO A 48 21.51 -3.89 -16.70
CA PRO A 48 20.68 -3.37 -15.63
C PRO A 48 19.23 -3.13 -16.10
N TRP A 49 19.00 -3.12 -17.42
CA TRP A 49 17.70 -3.03 -18.06
C TRP A 49 17.12 -4.40 -18.37
N GLN A 50 15.87 -4.61 -17.94
CA GLN A 50 15.05 -5.77 -18.28
C GLN A 50 13.76 -5.31 -18.96
N LEU A 51 13.36 -5.99 -20.03
CA LEU A 51 12.07 -5.75 -20.67
C LEU A 51 10.95 -6.40 -19.85
N ALA A 52 9.91 -5.63 -19.53
CA ALA A 52 8.71 -6.10 -18.84
C ALA A 52 7.62 -6.56 -19.82
N THR A 53 6.58 -7.19 -19.28
CA THR A 53 5.35 -7.49 -20.02
C THR A 53 4.70 -6.21 -20.53
N LYS A 54 4.04 -6.31 -21.69
CA LYS A 54 3.37 -5.19 -22.34
C LYS A 54 1.85 -5.35 -22.28
N PRO A 55 1.09 -4.25 -22.32
CA PRO A 55 -0.35 -4.33 -22.51
C PRO A 55 -0.70 -4.90 -23.91
N PRO A 56 -1.91 -5.47 -24.08
CA PRO A 56 -2.43 -5.89 -25.36
C PRO A 56 -2.27 -4.83 -26.45
N ASN A 57 -1.87 -5.25 -27.66
CA ASN A 57 -1.57 -4.40 -28.81
C ASN A 57 -0.35 -3.47 -28.68
N SER A 58 0.35 -3.50 -27.54
CA SER A 58 1.60 -2.76 -27.30
C SER A 58 1.51 -1.28 -27.71
N PRO A 59 0.55 -0.51 -27.16
CA PRO A 59 0.41 0.92 -27.43
C PRO A 59 1.61 1.73 -26.91
N PRO A 60 1.80 2.97 -27.41
CA PRO A 60 2.75 3.91 -26.85
C PRO A 60 2.29 4.40 -25.48
N LEU A 61 3.10 4.15 -24.45
CA LEU A 61 2.77 4.46 -23.06
C LEU A 61 3.53 5.70 -22.59
N SER A 62 2.89 6.55 -21.79
CA SER A 62 3.47 7.72 -21.16
C SER A 62 2.90 7.94 -19.76
N ASN A 63 3.46 8.92 -19.04
CA ASN A 63 3.00 9.40 -17.73
C ASN A 63 2.73 8.24 -16.73
N PRO A 64 3.74 7.43 -16.39
CA PRO A 64 3.58 6.34 -15.44
C PRO A 64 3.36 6.86 -14.01
N LEU A 65 2.25 6.52 -13.38
CA LEU A 65 1.90 6.96 -12.02
C LEU A 65 1.72 5.75 -11.09
N LEU A 66 2.44 5.73 -9.97
CA LEU A 66 2.32 4.72 -8.92
C LEU A 66 1.08 5.02 -8.06
N LEU A 67 0.06 4.18 -8.07
CA LEU A 67 -1.09 4.33 -7.20
C LEU A 67 -0.77 3.91 -5.76
N THR A 68 -1.60 4.38 -4.82
CA THR A 68 -1.48 4.08 -3.38
C THR A 68 -1.71 2.61 -3.02
N ASP A 69 -2.16 1.79 -3.97
CA ASP A 69 -2.32 0.34 -3.86
C ASP A 69 -1.16 -0.46 -4.50
N GLY A 70 -0.06 0.20 -4.83
CA GLY A 70 1.10 -0.44 -5.45
C GLY A 70 0.95 -0.71 -6.95
N THR A 71 -0.21 -0.49 -7.57
CA THR A 71 -0.34 -0.62 -9.03
C THR A 71 0.22 0.60 -9.76
N VAL A 72 0.56 0.47 -11.03
CA VAL A 72 1.00 1.59 -11.87
C VAL A 72 -0.03 1.83 -12.97
N ILE A 73 -0.49 3.07 -13.16
CA ILE A 73 -1.29 3.44 -14.33
C ILE A 73 -0.44 4.19 -15.35
N MET A 74 -0.71 3.99 -16.63
CA MET A 74 -0.02 4.64 -17.73
C MET A 74 -1.00 5.09 -18.78
N HIS A 75 -0.76 6.29 -19.30
CA HIS A 75 -1.54 6.89 -20.36
C HIS A 75 -1.10 6.35 -21.71
N VAL A 76 -2.04 6.25 -22.66
CA VAL A 76 -1.70 6.05 -24.07
C VAL A 76 -1.70 7.41 -24.76
N SER A 77 -0.51 7.87 -25.13
CA SER A 77 -0.26 9.22 -25.66
C SER A 77 -1.28 9.64 -26.73
N CYS A 78 -1.78 10.88 -26.61
CA CYS A 78 -2.82 11.46 -27.47
C CYS A 78 -4.16 10.70 -27.55
N THR A 79 -4.48 9.86 -26.58
CA THR A 79 -5.78 9.16 -26.52
C THR A 79 -6.45 9.37 -25.17
N GLY A 80 -7.68 8.88 -25.01
CA GLY A 80 -8.33 8.82 -23.70
C GLY A 80 -8.00 7.55 -22.93
N THR A 81 -7.14 6.67 -23.47
CA THR A 81 -6.95 5.31 -22.96
C THR A 81 -5.89 5.27 -21.87
N TRP A 82 -6.15 4.47 -20.84
CA TRP A 82 -5.22 4.21 -19.75
C TRP A 82 -5.12 2.71 -19.48
N TRP A 83 -3.93 2.27 -19.12
CA TRP A 83 -3.63 0.89 -18.73
C TRP A 83 -3.12 0.85 -17.30
N LYS A 84 -3.53 -0.16 -16.55
CA LYS A 84 -3.04 -0.46 -15.21
C LYS A 84 -2.19 -1.73 -15.22
N LEU A 85 -0.95 -1.58 -14.76
CA LEU A 85 0.00 -2.65 -14.46
C LEU A 85 -0.11 -3.03 -12.99
N THR A 86 -0.50 -4.27 -12.73
CA THR A 86 -0.51 -4.87 -11.39
C THR A 86 0.74 -5.73 -11.24
N PRO A 87 1.56 -5.56 -10.18
CA PRO A 87 2.72 -6.43 -9.96
C PRO A 87 2.27 -7.89 -9.80
N ASP A 88 3.18 -8.83 -10.05
CA ASP A 88 2.91 -10.25 -9.81
C ASP A 88 2.92 -10.58 -8.32
N ASN A 89 2.61 -11.84 -7.98
CA ASN A 89 2.54 -12.30 -6.59
C ASN A 89 3.87 -12.21 -5.83
N THR A 90 4.99 -11.88 -6.49
CA THR A 90 6.29 -11.63 -5.84
C THR A 90 6.58 -10.14 -5.67
N GLY A 91 5.64 -9.27 -6.04
CA GLY A 91 5.80 -7.82 -6.08
C GLY A 91 6.54 -7.32 -7.33
N SER A 92 6.79 -8.18 -8.32
CA SER A 92 7.57 -7.82 -9.52
C SER A 92 6.69 -7.17 -10.59
N TYR A 93 7.14 -6.03 -11.09
CA TYR A 93 6.51 -5.34 -12.23
C TYR A 93 6.97 -5.89 -13.58
N VAL A 94 8.05 -6.66 -13.62
CA VAL A 94 8.58 -7.24 -14.87
C VAL A 94 7.58 -8.23 -15.47
N ASN A 95 6.98 -9.08 -14.64
CA ASN A 95 6.00 -10.08 -15.07
C ASN A 95 4.57 -9.70 -14.68
N GLY A 96 4.34 -8.42 -14.39
CA GLY A 96 3.04 -7.93 -13.96
C GLY A 96 1.96 -8.15 -15.01
N SER A 97 0.71 -8.04 -14.56
CA SER A 97 -0.48 -8.21 -15.39
C SER A 97 -1.08 -6.85 -15.77
N TRP A 98 -1.63 -6.78 -16.98
CA TRP A 98 -2.18 -5.56 -17.55
C TRP A 98 -3.70 -5.62 -17.65
N SER A 99 -4.36 -4.54 -17.24
CA SER A 99 -5.80 -4.32 -17.42
C SER A 99 -6.05 -2.91 -17.94
N GLN A 100 -7.03 -2.75 -18.82
CA GLN A 100 -7.44 -1.41 -19.24
C GLN A 100 -8.38 -0.84 -18.17
N ILE A 101 -8.21 0.43 -17.83
CA ILE A 101 -9.09 1.17 -16.91
C ILE A 101 -10.01 2.13 -17.70
N ALA A 102 -10.92 2.81 -17.01
CA ALA A 102 -11.80 3.78 -17.63
C ALA A 102 -11.03 4.81 -18.46
N SER A 103 -11.65 5.22 -19.57
CA SER A 103 -11.09 6.25 -20.44
C SER A 103 -11.40 7.66 -19.90
N LEU A 104 -10.54 8.61 -20.27
CA LEU A 104 -10.78 10.03 -20.03
C LEU A 104 -12.12 10.50 -20.64
N PRO A 105 -12.70 11.60 -20.12
CA PRO A 105 -13.89 12.21 -20.66
C PRO A 105 -13.77 12.49 -22.17
N SER A 106 -14.89 12.37 -22.89
CA SER A 106 -14.90 12.54 -24.34
C SER A 106 -14.34 13.91 -24.76
N GLY A 107 -13.42 13.91 -25.73
CA GLY A 107 -12.74 15.10 -26.23
C GLY A 107 -11.45 15.46 -25.48
N TYR A 108 -11.14 14.77 -24.39
CA TYR A 108 -9.88 14.94 -23.67
C TYR A 108 -8.94 13.77 -23.95
N THR A 109 -7.96 14.01 -24.82
CA THR A 109 -6.95 13.04 -25.26
C THR A 109 -5.57 13.70 -25.28
N PRO A 110 -5.03 14.08 -24.10
CA PRO A 110 -3.89 14.95 -23.99
C PRO A 110 -2.58 14.25 -24.37
N ARG A 111 -1.52 15.02 -24.55
CA ARG A 111 -0.12 14.63 -24.46
C ARG A 111 0.60 15.84 -23.83
N PHE A 112 1.60 15.58 -22.99
CA PHE A 112 2.41 16.61 -22.33
C PHE A 112 1.54 17.48 -21.41
N PHE A 113 1.26 16.94 -20.22
CA PHE A 113 0.20 17.42 -19.33
C PHE A 113 0.54 17.19 -17.86
N SER A 114 0.04 18.08 -17.00
CA SER A 114 0.25 18.00 -15.56
C SER A 114 -0.49 16.81 -14.94
N SER A 115 0.13 16.13 -13.97
CA SER A 115 -0.52 15.00 -13.28
C SER A 115 -0.09 14.83 -11.83
N ALA A 116 -0.94 14.21 -11.00
CA ALA A 116 -0.55 13.87 -9.63
C ALA A 116 -1.43 12.80 -9.00
N VAL A 117 -0.84 12.01 -8.10
CA VAL A 117 -1.56 11.18 -7.13
C VAL A 117 -1.84 12.01 -5.87
N LEU A 118 -3.10 12.08 -5.47
CA LEU A 118 -3.58 12.86 -4.32
C LEU A 118 -3.57 12.02 -3.02
N PRO A 119 -3.61 12.66 -1.83
CA PRO A 119 -3.54 11.96 -0.55
C PRO A 119 -4.66 10.94 -0.26
N ASP A 120 -5.75 10.98 -1.02
CA ASP A 120 -6.87 10.05 -0.91
C ASP A 120 -6.79 8.88 -1.91
N GLY A 121 -5.75 8.86 -2.76
CA GLY A 121 -5.47 7.87 -3.78
C GLY A 121 -6.04 8.19 -5.16
N ARG A 122 -6.78 9.30 -5.32
CA ARG A 122 -7.26 9.75 -6.64
C ARG A 122 -6.12 10.32 -7.48
N VAL A 123 -6.27 10.26 -8.80
CA VAL A 123 -5.29 10.85 -9.73
C VAL A 123 -5.92 12.03 -10.44
N ILE A 124 -5.25 13.18 -10.43
CA ILE A 124 -5.63 14.32 -11.24
C ILE A 124 -4.72 14.43 -12.46
N VAL A 125 -5.30 14.80 -13.60
CA VAL A 125 -4.59 15.23 -14.79
C VAL A 125 -5.22 16.52 -15.28
N GLU A 126 -4.40 17.50 -15.63
CA GLU A 126 -4.84 18.81 -16.10
C GLU A 126 -4.03 19.19 -17.32
N GLY A 127 -4.71 19.78 -18.29
CA GLY A 127 -4.03 20.39 -19.42
C GLY A 127 -3.55 19.44 -20.50
N GLY A 128 -2.63 19.94 -21.31
CA GLY A 128 -2.07 19.25 -22.46
C GLY A 128 -1.61 20.25 -23.52
N GLU A 129 -0.32 20.27 -23.85
CA GLU A 129 0.16 20.97 -25.04
C GLU A 129 -0.59 20.52 -26.29
N TYR A 130 -0.77 19.21 -26.41
CA TYR A 130 -1.47 18.57 -27.52
C TYR A 130 -2.77 17.94 -27.03
N ASN A 131 -3.77 17.94 -27.89
CA ASN A 131 -5.02 17.23 -27.68
C ASN A 131 -5.53 16.67 -29.03
N THR A 132 -6.68 15.97 -29.02
CA THR A 132 -7.45 15.45 -30.18
C THR A 132 -6.62 15.22 -31.45
N GLY A 133 -6.05 14.01 -31.57
CA GLY A 133 -5.26 13.61 -32.75
C GLY A 133 -3.82 14.14 -32.75
N CYS A 134 -3.22 14.31 -31.57
CA CYS A 134 -1.87 14.86 -31.36
C CYS A 134 -1.66 16.22 -32.04
N ARG A 135 -2.59 17.15 -31.86
CA ARG A 135 -2.48 18.51 -32.40
C ARG A 135 -2.29 19.50 -31.27
N ASP A 136 -1.43 20.47 -31.50
CA ASP A 136 -1.20 21.62 -30.62
C ASP A 136 -2.57 22.23 -30.28
N ALA A 137 -2.86 22.31 -28.99
CA ALA A 137 -4.16 22.67 -28.47
C ALA A 137 -4.08 23.52 -27.20
N TRP A 138 -3.02 23.37 -26.39
CA TRP A 138 -2.85 24.07 -25.12
C TRP A 138 -4.13 23.97 -24.27
N THR A 139 -4.66 22.76 -24.20
CA THR A 139 -6.02 22.51 -23.74
C THR A 139 -6.12 22.85 -22.26
N ASN A 140 -7.24 23.44 -21.81
CA ASN A 140 -7.52 23.67 -20.38
C ASN A 140 -8.49 22.62 -19.81
N LEU A 141 -8.55 21.45 -20.45
CA LEU A 141 -9.39 20.35 -19.98
C LEU A 141 -8.65 19.61 -18.87
N GLY A 142 -9.40 19.13 -17.89
CA GLY A 142 -8.86 18.34 -16.78
C GLY A 142 -9.78 17.19 -16.41
N ALA A 143 -9.24 16.20 -15.72
CA ALA A 143 -10.00 15.08 -15.19
C ALA A 143 -9.38 14.51 -13.92
N ILE A 144 -10.22 13.96 -13.05
CA ILE A 144 -9.83 13.26 -11.83
C ILE A 144 -10.34 11.81 -11.87
N TYR A 145 -9.43 10.87 -11.69
CA TYR A 145 -9.69 9.44 -11.64
C TYR A 145 -9.91 8.97 -10.20
N ASP A 146 -10.97 8.20 -9.99
CA ASP A 146 -11.21 7.45 -8.77
C ASP A 146 -10.92 5.96 -8.99
N PRO A 147 -9.84 5.40 -8.39
CA PRO A 147 -9.48 4.00 -8.57
C PRO A 147 -10.44 3.02 -7.86
N LEU A 148 -11.27 3.47 -6.92
CA LEU A 148 -12.20 2.59 -6.20
C LEU A 148 -13.42 2.21 -7.04
N VAL A 149 -13.82 3.11 -7.94
CA VAL A 149 -14.99 2.92 -8.83
C VAL A 149 -14.62 2.91 -10.31
N ASP A 150 -13.32 2.97 -10.63
CA ASP A 150 -12.79 2.99 -11.99
C ASP A 150 -13.50 4.02 -12.87
N THR A 151 -13.42 5.31 -12.49
CA THR A 151 -14.13 6.38 -13.19
C THR A 151 -13.30 7.66 -13.26
N TRP A 152 -13.22 8.25 -14.46
CA TRP A 152 -12.74 9.62 -14.65
C TRP A 152 -13.90 10.61 -14.62
N THR A 153 -13.75 11.68 -13.83
CA THR A 153 -14.67 12.81 -13.77
C THR A 153 -14.00 14.06 -14.33
N ALA A 154 -14.66 14.76 -15.25
CA ALA A 154 -14.13 16.03 -15.78
C ALA A 154 -13.97 17.06 -14.65
N VAL A 155 -12.83 17.74 -14.64
CA VAL A 155 -12.53 18.87 -13.74
C VAL A 155 -12.62 20.14 -14.58
N THR A 156 -13.35 21.13 -14.08
CA THR A 156 -13.44 22.44 -14.75
C THR A 156 -12.17 23.22 -14.42
N PRO A 157 -11.53 23.89 -15.39
CA PRO A 157 -10.33 24.69 -15.11
C PRO A 157 -10.65 25.86 -14.15
N PRO A 158 -9.63 26.45 -13.52
CA PRO A 158 -9.80 27.67 -12.75
C PRO A 158 -10.50 28.77 -13.55
N SER A 159 -11.32 29.58 -12.85
CA SER A 159 -12.13 30.61 -13.50
C SER A 159 -11.26 31.62 -14.24
N GLY A 160 -11.43 31.70 -15.56
CA GLY A 160 -10.75 32.67 -16.42
C GLY A 160 -9.54 32.11 -17.16
N TRP A 161 -9.12 30.87 -16.85
CA TRP A 161 -7.98 30.24 -17.52
C TRP A 161 -8.37 29.73 -18.90
N SER A 162 -7.61 30.17 -19.89
CA SER A 162 -7.86 29.82 -21.29
C SER A 162 -7.06 28.61 -21.77
N GLN A 163 -5.95 28.30 -21.09
CA GLN A 163 -5.00 27.25 -21.44
C GLN A 163 -4.31 26.66 -20.21
N ILE A 164 -3.83 25.43 -20.36
CA ILE A 164 -2.95 24.70 -19.43
C ILE A 164 -2.07 23.79 -20.32
N GLY A 165 -1.12 24.36 -21.05
CA GLY A 165 -0.04 23.62 -21.75
C GLY A 165 1.30 24.11 -21.20
N ASP A 166 2.36 23.33 -21.26
CA ASP A 166 3.69 23.63 -20.65
C ASP A 166 3.60 24.11 -19.20
N ALA A 167 2.63 23.54 -18.47
CA ALA A 167 2.22 24.03 -17.17
C ALA A 167 2.73 23.11 -16.06
N GLU A 168 3.37 23.70 -15.06
CA GLU A 168 3.84 22.97 -13.90
C GLU A 168 2.73 22.66 -12.90
N SER A 169 2.95 21.56 -12.18
CA SER A 169 2.10 21.22 -11.05
C SER A 169 2.89 20.57 -9.93
N THR A 170 2.31 20.57 -8.74
CA THR A 170 2.85 19.82 -7.61
C THR A 170 1.79 19.59 -6.54
N VAL A 171 1.97 18.55 -5.72
CA VAL A 171 1.17 18.33 -4.51
C VAL A 171 1.91 18.94 -3.33
N LEU A 172 1.32 19.96 -2.72
CA LEU A 172 1.91 20.67 -1.58
C LEU A 172 1.95 19.76 -0.34
N ALA A 173 2.76 20.16 0.65
CA ALA A 173 2.93 19.44 1.92
C ALA A 173 1.61 19.07 2.63
N ASN A 174 0.58 19.90 2.50
CA ASN A 174 -0.75 19.69 3.09
C ASN A 174 -1.67 18.80 2.23
N GLY A 175 -1.19 18.26 1.11
CA GLY A 175 -1.95 17.43 0.19
C GLY A 175 -2.77 18.18 -0.86
N THR A 176 -2.66 19.51 -0.93
CA THR A 176 -3.36 20.32 -1.93
C THR A 176 -2.60 20.30 -3.25
N TYR A 177 -3.30 19.97 -4.35
CA TYR A 177 -2.75 20.09 -5.70
C TYR A 177 -2.67 21.55 -6.13
N MET A 178 -1.50 21.97 -6.60
CA MET A 178 -1.24 23.28 -7.15
C MET A 178 -0.92 23.14 -8.64
N GLN A 179 -1.52 24.01 -9.44
CA GLN A 179 -1.43 24.03 -10.90
C GLN A 179 -1.09 25.45 -11.36
N SER A 180 -0.28 25.61 -12.41
CA SER A 180 -0.15 26.86 -13.18
C SER A 180 -0.96 26.83 -14.48
N ASP A 181 -1.19 27.99 -15.09
CA ASP A 181 -1.89 28.17 -16.39
C ASP A 181 -0.96 28.15 -17.61
N CYS A 182 0.32 27.96 -17.35
CA CYS A 182 1.45 28.46 -18.11
C CYS A 182 1.53 29.97 -18.30
N CYS A 183 0.71 30.51 -19.21
CA CYS A 183 1.12 31.72 -19.93
C CYS A 183 0.05 32.81 -20.09
N ASP A 184 -1.07 32.73 -19.38
CA ASP A 184 -2.00 33.87 -19.29
C ASP A 184 -1.32 35.06 -18.57
N VAL A 185 -1.67 36.30 -18.96
CA VAL A 185 -1.17 37.52 -18.30
C VAL A 185 -2.32 38.25 -17.60
N PRO A 186 -2.25 38.49 -16.28
CA PRO A 186 -1.14 38.16 -15.37
C PRO A 186 -0.97 36.65 -15.14
N PHE A 187 0.25 36.19 -14.89
CA PHE A 187 0.58 34.77 -14.64
C PHE A 187 -0.20 34.24 -13.45
N ASN A 188 -0.85 33.08 -13.57
CA ASN A 188 -1.70 32.55 -12.50
C ASN A 188 -1.28 31.14 -12.07
N ALA A 189 -1.43 30.90 -10.78
CA ALA A 189 -1.48 29.55 -10.22
C ALA A 189 -2.75 29.39 -9.38
N ALA A 190 -3.21 28.15 -9.22
CA ALA A 190 -4.40 27.83 -8.47
C ALA A 190 -4.22 26.57 -7.61
N LEU A 191 -4.98 26.52 -6.53
CA LEU A 191 -5.04 25.41 -5.58
C LEU A 191 -6.38 24.69 -5.72
N LEU A 192 -6.35 23.37 -5.88
CA LEU A 192 -7.54 22.54 -5.97
C LEU A 192 -8.02 22.07 -4.60
N ASN A 193 -9.29 22.31 -4.31
CA ASN A 193 -10.01 21.53 -3.30
C ASN A 193 -10.52 20.23 -3.94
N ALA A 194 -9.83 19.12 -3.71
CA ALA A 194 -10.16 17.84 -4.33
C ALA A 194 -11.54 17.28 -3.90
N GLY A 195 -12.08 17.71 -2.75
CA GLY A 195 -13.40 17.28 -2.26
C GLY A 195 -14.56 17.96 -2.97
N THR A 196 -14.38 19.20 -3.43
CA THR A 196 -15.42 19.98 -4.13
C THR A 196 -15.10 20.23 -5.61
N LEU A 197 -13.90 19.88 -6.06
CA LEU A 197 -13.33 20.22 -7.36
C LEU A 197 -13.36 21.72 -7.66
N ALA A 198 -13.16 22.53 -6.61
CA ALA A 198 -13.16 23.99 -6.72
C ALA A 198 -11.73 24.54 -6.61
N TRP A 199 -11.45 25.62 -7.34
CA TRP A 199 -10.13 26.24 -7.40
C TRP A 199 -10.06 27.54 -6.58
N THR A 200 -8.90 27.79 -5.98
CA THR A 200 -8.57 29.06 -5.31
C THR A 200 -7.27 29.62 -5.88
N THR A 201 -7.22 30.90 -6.24
CA THR A 201 -6.03 31.53 -6.82
C THR A 201 -4.88 31.63 -5.81
N THR A 202 -3.64 31.50 -6.30
CA THR A 202 -2.39 31.64 -5.52
C THR A 202 -1.24 32.12 -6.42
N GLY A 203 -0.01 32.11 -5.90
CA GLY A 203 1.20 32.31 -6.71
C GLY A 203 1.55 33.77 -6.98
N THR A 204 1.21 34.67 -6.04
CA THR A 204 1.53 36.10 -6.21
C THR A 204 3.03 36.36 -6.23
N GLY A 205 3.48 37.28 -7.07
CA GLY A 205 4.88 37.74 -7.06
C GLY A 205 5.88 36.87 -7.81
N LYS A 206 5.43 35.88 -8.61
CA LYS A 206 6.28 35.18 -9.60
C LYS A 206 6.90 36.21 -10.55
N ALA A 207 8.19 36.08 -10.85
CA ALA A 207 8.95 37.05 -11.63
C ALA A 207 8.75 36.92 -13.14
N ASP A 208 8.40 35.72 -13.59
CA ASP A 208 8.23 35.29 -14.97
C ASP A 208 7.03 34.36 -15.13
N VAL A 209 6.89 33.83 -16.35
CA VAL A 209 5.81 32.97 -16.79
C VAL A 209 6.02 31.55 -16.25
N TYR A 210 4.95 30.77 -16.14
CA TYR A 210 4.98 29.39 -15.64
C TYR A 210 5.22 28.41 -16.81
N ASP A 211 6.38 28.49 -17.44
CA ASP A 211 6.62 27.88 -18.76
C ASP A 211 7.93 27.09 -18.72
N GLU A 212 7.90 25.79 -19.06
CA GLU A 212 9.05 24.88 -19.13
C GLU A 212 9.80 24.66 -17.80
N GLU A 213 9.20 25.01 -16.65
CA GLU A 213 9.85 24.89 -15.34
C GLU A 213 9.58 23.57 -14.59
N GLY A 214 10.51 23.19 -13.70
CA GLY A 214 10.27 22.13 -12.73
C GLY A 214 9.89 22.66 -11.35
N TRP A 215 8.83 22.13 -10.73
CA TRP A 215 8.47 22.44 -9.34
C TRP A 215 8.88 21.33 -8.37
N THR A 216 9.85 21.62 -7.49
CA THR A 216 10.34 20.67 -6.50
C THR A 216 9.87 21.03 -5.08
N LEU A 217 9.10 20.15 -4.45
CA LEU A 217 8.69 20.27 -3.05
C LEU A 217 9.89 20.03 -2.12
N LEU A 218 10.18 21.01 -1.26
CA LEU A 218 11.31 21.00 -0.34
C LEU A 218 10.94 20.50 1.07
N PRO A 219 11.92 20.12 1.90
CA PRO A 219 11.66 19.59 3.23
C PRO A 219 10.92 20.50 4.22
N ASP A 220 10.99 21.81 4.03
CA ASP A 220 10.25 22.79 4.85
C ASP A 220 8.84 23.11 4.28
N GLY A 221 8.40 22.36 3.27
CA GLY A 221 7.07 22.45 2.67
C GLY A 221 6.91 23.54 1.61
N THR A 222 7.97 24.30 1.32
CA THR A 222 8.00 25.25 0.20
C THR A 222 8.29 24.54 -1.14
N VAL A 223 8.06 25.22 -2.25
CA VAL A 223 8.35 24.69 -3.60
C VAL A 223 9.45 25.52 -4.24
N LEU A 224 10.48 24.88 -4.77
CA LEU A 224 11.57 25.49 -5.54
C LEU A 224 11.28 25.39 -7.03
N THR A 225 11.61 26.46 -7.75
CA THR A 225 11.71 26.43 -9.21
C THR A 225 13.00 27.11 -9.67
N VAL A 226 13.47 26.73 -10.86
CA VAL A 226 14.49 27.44 -11.62
C VAL A 226 13.76 28.14 -12.74
N ASP A 227 14.04 29.43 -12.94
CA ASP A 227 13.32 30.21 -13.92
C ASP A 227 13.68 29.73 -15.35
N ALA A 228 12.69 29.26 -16.11
CA ALA A 228 12.81 28.99 -17.54
C ALA A 228 12.15 30.14 -18.30
N TYR A 229 12.91 30.69 -19.22
CA TYR A 229 12.73 32.08 -19.59
C TYR A 229 11.94 32.26 -20.89
N VAL A 230 10.77 32.92 -20.92
CA VAL A 230 10.21 33.42 -22.21
C VAL A 230 9.40 34.73 -22.14
N PHE A 231 9.50 35.54 -23.21
CA PHE A 231 8.78 36.80 -23.60
C PHE A 231 9.33 38.20 -23.24
N THR A 232 10.42 38.37 -22.47
CA THR A 232 10.90 39.72 -22.03
C THR A 232 12.31 40.18 -22.52
N GLY A 233 12.99 39.44 -23.39
CA GLY A 233 14.37 39.66 -23.90
C GLY A 233 15.66 39.28 -23.11
N SER A 234 15.70 38.59 -21.96
CA SER A 234 16.99 38.22 -21.31
C SER A 234 17.03 36.92 -20.46
N CYS A 235 17.95 36.01 -20.82
CA CYS A 235 18.33 34.82 -20.05
C CYS A 235 18.71 35.08 -18.59
N GLY A 236 18.21 34.25 -17.68
CA GLY A 236 18.40 34.35 -16.24
C GLY A 236 19.16 33.17 -15.63
N ARG A 237 19.70 33.40 -14.43
CA ARG A 237 20.11 32.35 -13.47
C ARG A 237 19.18 32.36 -12.26
N ASN A 238 18.04 33.01 -12.42
CA ASN A 238 17.12 33.29 -11.34
C ASN A 238 16.42 32.00 -10.92
N THR A 239 16.00 31.99 -9.67
CA THR A 239 15.30 30.86 -9.06
C THR A 239 14.32 31.45 -8.07
N GLU A 240 13.18 30.81 -7.92
CA GLU A 240 12.11 31.28 -7.04
C GLU A 240 11.64 30.18 -6.10
N ARG A 241 11.02 30.61 -5.01
CA ARG A 241 10.51 29.75 -3.95
C ARG A 241 9.11 30.17 -3.56
N TYR A 242 8.16 29.26 -3.72
CA TYR A 242 6.78 29.44 -3.33
C TYR A 242 6.59 29.07 -1.86
N ASN A 243 5.99 29.97 -1.10
CA ASN A 243 5.57 29.72 0.28
C ASN A 243 4.06 29.46 0.33
N PRO A 244 3.62 28.21 0.63
CA PRO A 244 2.20 27.87 0.65
C PRO A 244 1.42 28.52 1.80
N THR A 245 2.11 29.03 2.84
CA THR A 245 1.46 29.75 3.94
C THR A 245 1.05 31.16 3.52
N THR A 246 1.84 31.80 2.65
CA THR A 246 1.58 33.18 2.20
C THR A 246 0.98 33.25 0.80
N GLY A 247 1.07 32.17 0.00
CA GLY A 247 0.65 32.15 -1.40
C GLY A 247 1.53 33.02 -2.32
N ALA A 248 2.81 33.18 -1.97
CA ALA A 248 3.71 34.11 -2.65
C ALA A 248 5.03 33.44 -3.06
N TRP A 249 5.55 33.86 -4.22
CA TRP A 249 6.89 33.56 -4.69
C TRP A 249 7.90 34.59 -4.18
N SER A 250 9.14 34.16 -4.04
CA SER A 250 10.28 35.00 -3.63
C SER A 250 11.58 34.40 -4.16
N SER A 251 12.60 35.21 -4.39
CA SER A 251 13.88 34.70 -4.93
C SER A 251 14.52 33.64 -4.01
N ALA A 252 14.97 32.54 -4.62
CA ALA A 252 15.81 31.50 -4.03
C ALA A 252 17.32 31.70 -4.31
N GLY A 253 17.71 32.91 -4.74
CA GLY A 253 19.07 33.20 -5.17
C GLY A 253 19.27 32.93 -6.66
N ASN A 254 20.51 32.66 -7.05
CA ASN A 254 20.85 32.40 -8.44
C ASN A 254 21.63 31.10 -8.58
N THR A 255 21.36 30.35 -9.64
CA THR A 255 22.22 29.24 -10.06
C THR A 255 23.63 29.75 -10.40
N PRO A 256 24.67 28.91 -10.31
CA PRO A 256 26.05 29.32 -10.64
C PRO A 256 26.22 29.56 -12.15
N SER A 257 25.50 28.80 -12.97
CA SER A 257 25.50 28.83 -14.43
C SER A 257 24.06 28.80 -14.94
N GLN A 258 23.83 29.31 -16.15
CA GLN A 258 22.56 29.15 -16.83
C GLN A 258 22.25 27.65 -17.00
N LEU A 259 21.02 27.25 -16.73
CA LEU A 259 20.56 25.86 -16.86
C LEU A 259 19.56 25.68 -18.00
N SER A 260 18.59 26.58 -18.14
CA SER A 260 17.61 26.58 -19.24
C SER A 260 18.25 26.95 -20.58
N ASP A 261 17.74 26.39 -21.67
CA ASP A 261 18.13 26.72 -23.05
C ASP A 261 17.42 27.99 -23.50
N CYS A 262 17.84 29.17 -23.03
CA CYS A 262 17.25 30.43 -23.45
C CYS A 262 18.16 31.19 -24.43
N ALA A 263 17.61 32.01 -25.32
CA ALA A 263 18.38 32.84 -26.25
C ALA A 263 17.65 34.13 -26.68
N ASN A 264 18.37 34.97 -27.43
CA ASN A 264 17.74 35.98 -28.30
C ASN A 264 16.74 35.29 -29.24
N PRO A 265 15.49 35.80 -29.38
CA PRO A 265 14.46 35.23 -30.27
C PRO A 265 14.92 34.99 -31.72
N ALA A 266 15.97 35.67 -32.19
CA ALA A 266 16.57 35.46 -33.50
C ALA A 266 17.27 34.09 -33.69
N ASN A 267 17.56 33.37 -32.60
CA ASN A 267 18.27 32.08 -32.62
C ASN A 267 17.36 30.86 -32.34
N ASN A 268 16.07 31.07 -32.10
CA ASN A 268 15.07 30.02 -31.89
C ASN A 268 15.50 28.96 -30.86
N PRO A 269 15.78 29.36 -29.60
CA PRO A 269 16.13 28.42 -28.52
C PRO A 269 14.93 27.52 -28.18
N SER A 270 15.17 26.39 -27.50
CA SER A 270 14.09 25.51 -27.08
C SER A 270 13.40 25.97 -25.80
N TYR A 271 14.04 26.81 -24.98
CA TYR A 271 13.55 27.29 -23.67
C TYR A 271 13.54 26.24 -22.55
N GLU A 272 13.65 24.96 -22.89
CA GLU A 272 13.70 23.84 -21.95
C GLU A 272 14.73 23.92 -20.83
N MET A 273 14.36 23.33 -19.69
CA MET A 273 15.28 22.87 -18.67
C MET A 273 15.34 21.34 -18.59
N GLY A 274 16.19 20.84 -17.70
CA GLY A 274 16.17 19.44 -17.31
C GLY A 274 15.58 19.22 -15.92
N PRO A 275 15.53 17.97 -15.46
CA PRO A 275 14.82 17.59 -14.25
C PRO A 275 15.50 18.15 -12.99
N GLN A 276 14.67 18.39 -11.97
CA GLN A 276 15.11 18.78 -10.63
C GLN A 276 14.77 17.66 -9.64
N VAL A 277 15.80 17.04 -9.05
CA VAL A 277 15.63 15.88 -8.16
C VAL A 277 16.06 16.22 -6.74
N LEU A 278 15.12 16.16 -5.79
CA LEU A 278 15.42 16.25 -4.36
C LEU A 278 16.15 14.98 -3.90
N ARG A 279 17.27 15.16 -3.19
CA ARG A 279 18.09 14.06 -2.66
C ARG A 279 17.90 13.90 -1.16
N PRO A 280 18.23 12.72 -0.59
CA PRO A 280 18.02 12.43 0.84
C PRO A 280 18.77 13.33 1.82
N ASP A 281 19.81 14.06 1.38
CA ASP A 281 20.54 15.04 2.20
C ASP A 281 19.88 16.43 2.22
N GLY A 282 18.70 16.58 1.60
CA GLY A 282 17.99 17.85 1.48
C GLY A 282 18.55 18.78 0.40
N THR A 283 19.44 18.29 -0.46
CA THR A 283 19.88 19.05 -1.64
C THR A 283 19.03 18.70 -2.87
N VAL A 284 18.74 19.67 -3.72
CA VAL A 284 18.13 19.45 -5.04
C VAL A 284 19.24 19.52 -6.08
N ILE A 285 19.32 18.54 -6.97
CA ILE A 285 20.14 18.63 -8.19
C ILE A 285 19.25 19.07 -9.35
N ALA A 286 19.60 20.19 -9.98
CA ALA A 286 18.97 20.70 -11.19
C ALA A 286 19.89 20.47 -12.38
N PHE A 287 19.37 19.85 -13.44
CA PHE A 287 20.10 19.61 -14.68
C PHE A 287 19.70 20.62 -15.76
N GLY A 288 20.66 21.04 -16.57
CA GLY A 288 20.42 21.99 -17.66
C GLY A 288 19.88 21.36 -18.94
N GLY A 289 19.12 22.16 -19.69
CA GLY A 289 18.60 21.85 -21.02
C GLY A 289 19.42 22.45 -22.18
N THR A 290 20.55 23.10 -21.90
CA THR A 290 21.29 23.92 -22.90
C THR A 290 21.64 23.19 -24.19
N THR A 291 21.32 23.81 -25.33
CA THR A 291 21.61 23.29 -26.68
C THR A 291 22.45 24.26 -27.51
N CYS A 292 22.81 23.86 -28.74
CA CYS A 292 23.51 24.75 -29.68
C CYS A 292 22.69 25.95 -30.19
N SER A 293 21.36 26.01 -29.97
CA SER A 293 20.53 27.19 -30.32
C SER A 293 20.68 28.34 -29.32
N ASP A 294 21.30 28.13 -28.16
CA ASP A 294 21.60 29.18 -27.18
C ASP A 294 22.48 30.31 -27.77
N SER A 295 22.03 31.56 -27.66
CA SER A 295 22.78 32.75 -28.11
C SER A 295 23.96 33.16 -27.22
N ALA A 296 23.99 32.73 -25.95
CA ALA A 296 25.16 32.87 -25.08
C ALA A 296 26.31 31.95 -25.56
N ASN A 297 26.01 31.02 -26.47
CA ASN A 297 26.92 30.00 -26.94
C ASN A 297 27.68 30.39 -28.22
N THR A 298 28.84 31.03 -28.02
CA THR A 298 29.76 31.37 -29.13
C THR A 298 30.54 30.15 -29.68
N SER A 299 30.47 28.97 -29.03
CA SER A 299 31.16 27.74 -29.46
C SER A 299 30.51 27.10 -30.68
N CYS A 300 29.17 27.01 -30.71
CA CYS A 300 28.46 26.41 -31.86
C CYS A 300 28.53 27.30 -33.12
N GLN A 301 28.59 28.62 -32.95
CA GLN A 301 28.75 29.57 -34.06
C GLN A 301 30.10 29.47 -34.78
N ASN A 302 31.12 28.90 -34.13
CA ASN A 302 32.49 28.78 -34.65
C ASN A 302 32.86 27.36 -35.12
N GLY A 303 31.86 26.49 -35.39
CA GLY A 303 32.09 25.13 -35.92
C GLY A 303 32.64 24.14 -34.90
N THR A 304 32.59 24.46 -33.59
CA THR A 304 32.94 23.55 -32.50
C THR A 304 31.64 23.01 -31.90
N LEU A 305 31.30 21.75 -32.21
CA LEU A 305 30.03 21.09 -31.82
C LEU A 305 29.96 20.68 -30.34
N ALA A 306 30.46 21.52 -29.42
CA ALA A 306 30.61 21.15 -28.00
C ALA A 306 30.02 22.24 -27.08
N VAL A 307 28.73 22.12 -26.75
CA VAL A 307 28.11 22.88 -25.64
C VAL A 307 28.26 22.06 -24.36
N THR A 308 28.74 22.66 -23.28
CA THR A 308 28.75 21.97 -21.98
C THR A 308 27.40 22.18 -21.32
N THR A 309 26.70 21.09 -21.02
CA THR A 309 25.47 21.14 -20.24
C THR A 309 25.83 21.12 -18.76
N HIS A 310 25.42 22.15 -18.05
CA HIS A 310 25.72 22.34 -16.63
C HIS A 310 24.66 21.68 -15.74
N SER A 311 25.03 21.44 -14.48
CA SER A 311 24.10 21.12 -13.40
C SER A 311 24.40 21.97 -12.16
N ALA A 312 23.45 22.08 -11.24
CA ALA A 312 23.63 22.84 -10.01
C ALA A 312 22.93 22.18 -8.82
N PHE A 313 23.54 22.31 -7.64
CA PHE A 313 22.94 21.87 -6.39
C PHE A 313 22.36 23.06 -5.63
N PHE A 314 21.11 22.96 -5.22
CA PHE A 314 20.49 23.83 -4.22
C PHE A 314 20.48 23.13 -2.87
N ASN A 315 20.99 23.79 -1.82
CA ASN A 315 20.90 23.28 -0.45
C ASN A 315 19.70 23.91 0.26
N SER A 316 18.67 23.10 0.55
CA SER A 316 17.42 23.59 1.15
C SER A 316 17.58 24.14 2.59
N THR A 317 18.63 23.72 3.31
CA THR A 317 18.85 24.14 4.71
C THR A 317 19.39 25.57 4.80
N ASN A 318 20.24 25.99 3.87
CA ASN A 318 20.85 27.31 3.87
C ASN A 318 20.45 28.19 2.67
N ALA A 319 19.57 27.68 1.80
CA ALA A 319 19.08 28.34 0.60
C ALA A 319 20.21 28.88 -0.31
N ASN A 320 21.21 28.03 -0.57
CA ASN A 320 22.36 28.40 -1.39
C ASN A 320 22.58 27.44 -2.56
N TRP A 321 22.95 28.01 -3.70
CA TRP A 321 23.32 27.30 -4.91
C TRP A 321 24.82 27.04 -5.00
N SER A 322 25.19 25.91 -5.60
CA SER A 322 26.57 25.53 -5.90
C SER A 322 26.65 24.74 -7.20
N ALA A 323 27.82 24.75 -7.86
CA ALA A 323 27.97 24.08 -9.15
C ALA A 323 27.93 22.55 -8.97
N GLY A 324 27.21 21.88 -9.88
CA GLY A 324 27.24 20.44 -10.01
C GLY A 324 28.28 19.97 -11.04
N SER A 325 28.29 18.67 -11.31
CA SER A 325 29.13 18.10 -12.37
C SER A 325 28.52 18.36 -13.75
N ASP A 326 29.35 18.73 -14.72
CA ASP A 326 28.93 18.84 -16.11
C ASP A 326 28.59 17.47 -16.69
N ILE A 327 27.64 17.43 -17.61
CA ILE A 327 27.24 16.19 -18.30
C ILE A 327 28.39 15.72 -19.19
N PRO A 328 28.87 14.47 -19.03
CA PRO A 328 30.04 13.98 -19.76
C PRO A 328 29.73 13.72 -21.24
N ALA A 329 30.74 13.92 -22.07
CA ALA A 329 30.66 13.59 -23.49
C ALA A 329 30.71 12.07 -23.71
N VAL A 330 29.87 11.54 -24.61
CA VAL A 330 29.94 10.16 -25.08
C VAL A 330 30.50 10.16 -26.50
N SER A 331 31.59 9.42 -26.72
CA SER A 331 32.29 9.36 -28.01
C SER A 331 32.65 10.73 -28.60
N GLY A 332 32.95 11.71 -27.73
CA GLY A 332 33.32 13.07 -28.12
C GLY A 332 32.15 13.99 -28.51
N ARG A 333 30.90 13.60 -28.21
CA ARG A 333 29.70 14.42 -28.38
C ARG A 333 29.13 14.80 -27.02
N ASN A 334 28.65 16.03 -26.88
CA ASN A 334 28.02 16.50 -25.65
C ASN A 334 26.50 16.26 -25.66
N TYR A 335 25.90 16.24 -24.47
CA TYR A 335 24.53 15.81 -24.23
C TYR A 335 23.77 16.82 -23.37
N THR A 336 22.46 16.95 -23.59
CA THR A 336 21.52 17.84 -22.91
C THR A 336 20.39 17.02 -22.27
N LEU A 337 19.76 17.59 -21.25
CA LEU A 337 18.58 17.07 -20.59
C LEU A 337 17.34 17.95 -20.86
N ALA A 338 17.30 18.69 -21.97
CA ALA A 338 16.10 19.37 -22.45
C ALA A 338 14.97 18.35 -22.55
N ASP A 339 13.95 18.51 -21.71
CA ASP A 339 12.88 17.55 -21.45
C ASP A 339 13.43 16.15 -21.28
N ALA A 340 13.87 15.82 -20.08
CA ALA A 340 14.46 14.50 -19.86
C ALA A 340 14.12 13.98 -18.48
N PRO A 341 13.87 12.68 -18.34
CA PRO A 341 13.59 12.11 -17.04
C PRO A 341 14.87 11.92 -16.22
N ALA A 342 14.71 12.07 -14.91
CA ALA A 342 15.63 11.59 -13.90
C ALA A 342 14.86 10.89 -12.76
N ALA A 343 15.53 9.96 -12.08
CA ALA A 343 14.96 9.17 -10.99
C ALA A 343 15.96 8.99 -9.85
N LEU A 344 15.48 9.13 -8.61
CA LEU A 344 16.28 8.86 -7.43
C LEU A 344 16.35 7.34 -7.18
N LEU A 345 17.57 6.80 -7.21
CA LEU A 345 17.80 5.41 -6.89
C LEU A 345 17.87 5.22 -5.36
N PRO A 346 17.58 4.01 -4.83
CA PRO A 346 17.66 3.76 -3.39
C PRO A 346 19.03 4.04 -2.76
N SER A 347 20.11 3.97 -3.56
CA SER A 347 21.47 4.33 -3.15
C SER A 347 21.70 5.84 -2.97
N GLY A 348 20.73 6.67 -3.36
CA GLY A 348 20.82 8.13 -3.43
C GLY A 348 21.39 8.63 -4.75
N ASN A 349 21.89 7.73 -5.61
CA ASN A 349 22.31 8.08 -6.97
C ASN A 349 21.10 8.60 -7.76
N VAL A 350 21.36 9.39 -8.79
CA VAL A 350 20.30 9.86 -9.70
C VAL A 350 20.55 9.28 -11.08
N LEU A 351 19.65 8.42 -11.56
CA LEU A 351 19.62 7.94 -12.94
C LEU A 351 18.97 9.01 -13.81
N PHE A 352 19.52 9.29 -14.98
CA PHE A 352 18.90 10.21 -15.94
C PHE A 352 19.21 9.83 -17.39
N ALA A 353 18.32 10.26 -18.28
CA ALA A 353 18.51 10.16 -19.72
C ALA A 353 19.03 11.49 -20.28
N ALA A 354 19.84 11.45 -21.34
CA ALA A 354 20.28 12.64 -22.04
C ALA A 354 20.45 12.38 -23.55
N SER A 355 20.20 13.42 -24.34
CA SER A 355 20.27 13.40 -25.82
C SER A 355 21.37 14.33 -26.33
N PRO A 356 21.92 14.14 -27.55
CA PRO A 356 22.98 14.99 -28.06
C PRO A 356 22.54 16.45 -28.16
N ASN A 357 23.40 17.40 -27.78
CA ASN A 357 23.01 18.81 -27.63
C ASN A 357 23.35 19.73 -28.82
N TYR A 358 23.81 19.16 -29.95
CA TYR A 358 24.04 19.93 -31.19
C TYR A 358 22.74 20.36 -31.87
N GLN A 359 21.61 19.77 -31.47
CA GLN A 359 20.25 20.09 -31.85
C GLN A 359 19.36 19.63 -30.68
N ALA A 360 18.33 20.41 -30.31
CA ALA A 360 17.34 19.93 -29.35
C ALA A 360 16.68 18.63 -29.87
N PHE A 361 16.34 17.73 -28.95
CA PHE A 361 15.52 16.54 -29.24
C PHE A 361 16.11 15.57 -30.28
N ALA A 362 17.43 15.31 -30.21
CA ALA A 362 18.11 14.38 -31.11
C ALA A 362 18.29 12.97 -30.50
N ALA A 363 18.24 11.93 -31.33
CA ALA A 363 18.65 10.56 -30.96
C ALA A 363 20.16 10.36 -31.24
N PRO A 364 20.86 9.41 -30.59
CA PRO A 364 20.36 8.43 -29.63
C PRO A 364 20.33 8.98 -28.19
N THR A 365 19.45 8.41 -27.35
CA THR A 365 19.49 8.64 -25.90
C THR A 365 20.61 7.84 -25.27
N HIS A 366 21.32 8.41 -24.30
CA HIS A 366 22.21 7.68 -23.40
C HIS A 366 21.82 7.88 -21.94
N PHE A 367 22.16 6.91 -21.11
CA PHE A 367 21.79 6.90 -19.69
C PHE A 367 23.01 7.07 -18.79
N PHE A 368 22.83 7.80 -17.70
CA PHE A 368 23.89 8.15 -16.78
C PHE A 368 23.41 8.04 -15.33
N GLU A 369 24.34 7.80 -14.41
CA GLU A 369 24.11 7.93 -12.98
C GLU A 369 25.02 9.03 -12.40
N LEU A 370 24.41 9.98 -11.68
CA LEU A 370 25.12 10.86 -10.76
C LEU A 370 25.30 10.14 -9.42
N SER A 371 26.55 9.92 -9.01
CA SER A 371 26.84 9.27 -7.73
C SER A 371 26.54 10.19 -6.54
N PHE A 372 25.76 9.70 -5.58
CA PHE A 372 25.49 10.42 -4.33
C PHE A 372 26.76 10.68 -3.51
N ALA A 373 27.66 9.70 -3.47
CA ALA A 373 28.84 9.73 -2.60
C ALA A 373 29.93 10.68 -3.12
N THR A 374 30.10 10.78 -4.45
CA THR A 374 31.21 11.52 -5.07
C THR A 374 30.75 12.74 -5.87
N ASN A 375 29.45 12.89 -6.12
CA ASN A 375 28.87 13.89 -7.03
C ASN A 375 29.45 13.83 -8.45
N THR A 376 29.96 12.67 -8.88
CA THR A 376 30.49 12.45 -10.24
C THR A 376 29.48 11.72 -11.10
N ILE A 377 29.43 12.05 -12.39
CA ILE A 377 28.54 11.42 -13.36
C ILE A 377 29.29 10.32 -14.12
N GLY A 378 28.68 9.15 -14.25
CA GLY A 378 29.16 8.05 -15.08
C GLY A 378 28.06 7.54 -16.01
N GLN A 379 28.43 7.16 -17.23
CA GLN A 379 27.50 6.52 -18.16
C GLN A 379 27.19 5.09 -17.68
N VAL A 380 25.92 4.69 -17.77
CA VAL A 380 25.47 3.31 -17.56
C VAL A 380 25.10 2.67 -18.91
N ALA A 381 24.90 1.35 -18.92
CA ALA A 381 24.49 0.67 -20.16
C ALA A 381 23.12 1.21 -20.63
N ASP A 382 22.96 1.38 -21.93
CA ASP A 382 21.68 1.82 -22.51
C ASP A 382 20.74 0.61 -22.75
N PRO A 383 19.41 0.78 -22.66
CA PRO A 383 18.46 -0.20 -23.17
C PRO A 383 18.59 -0.32 -24.70
N THR A 384 18.19 -1.46 -25.25
CA THR A 384 18.58 -1.84 -26.62
C THR A 384 17.99 -0.95 -27.73
N ASP A 385 16.91 -0.22 -27.44
CA ASP A 385 16.18 0.67 -28.34
C ASP A 385 16.45 2.16 -28.06
N ALA A 386 17.29 2.51 -27.08
CA ALA A 386 17.71 3.89 -26.80
C ALA A 386 18.26 4.62 -28.04
N GLY A 387 18.80 3.85 -29.00
CA GLY A 387 19.27 4.36 -30.28
C GLY A 387 18.19 4.99 -31.18
N SER A 388 16.92 4.67 -30.94
CA SER A 388 15.78 5.09 -31.76
C SER A 388 14.99 6.25 -31.15
N PHE A 389 15.25 6.60 -29.90
CA PHE A 389 14.50 7.61 -29.16
C PHE A 389 15.40 8.74 -28.68
N THR A 390 14.75 9.84 -28.36
CA THR A 390 15.31 11.06 -27.79
C THR A 390 14.93 11.14 -26.31
N SER A 391 15.68 11.87 -25.47
CA SER A 391 15.46 11.90 -24.02
C SER A 391 14.05 12.35 -23.61
N PHE A 392 13.43 13.28 -24.35
CA PHE A 392 12.07 13.77 -24.05
C PHE A 392 10.99 12.72 -24.23
N GLN A 393 11.27 11.69 -25.01
CA GLN A 393 10.29 10.61 -25.15
C GLN A 393 10.27 9.69 -23.94
N TRP A 394 11.27 9.73 -23.04
CA TRP A 394 11.37 8.82 -21.91
C TRP A 394 10.65 9.36 -20.67
N ASN A 395 9.92 8.51 -19.95
CA ASN A 395 9.40 8.85 -18.63
C ASN A 395 9.88 7.83 -17.60
N PHE A 396 10.24 8.30 -16.40
CA PHE A 396 10.66 7.43 -15.29
C PHE A 396 9.66 7.45 -14.14
N LEU A 397 9.57 6.32 -13.43
CA LEU A 397 8.83 6.16 -12.18
C LEU A 397 9.61 5.25 -11.23
N ASP A 398 9.80 5.69 -9.99
CA ASP A 398 10.37 4.85 -8.95
C ASP A 398 9.32 3.82 -8.47
N LEU A 399 9.70 2.55 -8.47
CA LEU A 399 8.83 1.45 -8.04
C LEU A 399 9.06 1.07 -6.58
N PRO A 400 8.05 0.49 -5.88
CA PRO A 400 8.22 -0.06 -4.54
C PRO A 400 9.36 -1.08 -4.41
N THR A 401 9.74 -1.76 -5.50
CA THR A 401 10.85 -2.71 -5.53
C THR A 401 12.23 -2.06 -5.45
N GLY A 402 12.33 -0.73 -5.51
CA GLY A 402 13.59 0.00 -5.63
C GLY A 402 14.15 0.05 -7.05
N GLN A 403 13.39 -0.44 -8.03
CA GLN A 403 13.71 -0.34 -9.46
C GLN A 403 13.08 0.91 -10.07
N VAL A 404 13.57 1.32 -11.25
CA VAL A 404 12.96 2.40 -12.03
C VAL A 404 12.22 1.79 -13.21
N LEU A 405 10.93 2.12 -13.34
CA LEU A 405 10.16 1.85 -14.54
C LEU A 405 10.41 2.97 -15.55
N ALA A 406 10.75 2.59 -16.78
CA ALA A 406 10.95 3.51 -17.89
C ALA A 406 10.08 3.13 -19.09
N VAL A 407 9.44 4.12 -19.69
CA VAL A 407 8.63 3.97 -20.92
C VAL A 407 9.01 5.03 -21.93
N GLU A 408 8.76 4.75 -23.21
CA GLU A 408 8.87 5.73 -24.29
C GLU A 408 7.50 6.16 -24.81
N THR A 409 7.22 7.46 -24.78
CA THR A 409 5.95 8.12 -25.15
C THR A 409 5.50 7.84 -26.58
N ASP A 410 6.42 7.48 -27.49
CA ASP A 410 6.13 7.06 -28.87
C ASP A 410 6.57 5.61 -29.16
N GLY A 411 7.03 4.90 -28.14
CA GLY A 411 7.52 3.52 -28.22
C GLY A 411 6.44 2.51 -27.89
N SER A 412 6.86 1.35 -27.41
CA SER A 412 5.93 0.34 -26.88
C SER A 412 6.60 -0.56 -25.84
N ASN A 413 7.86 -0.26 -25.49
CA ASN A 413 8.59 -1.04 -24.53
C ASN A 413 8.32 -0.49 -23.14
N VAL A 414 8.40 -1.39 -22.17
CA VAL A 414 8.38 -1.07 -20.76
C VAL A 414 9.66 -1.67 -20.21
N TRP A 415 10.56 -0.81 -19.77
CA TRP A 415 11.86 -1.19 -19.25
C TRP A 415 11.88 -1.06 -17.74
N ILE A 416 12.53 -2.01 -17.09
CA ILE A 416 12.80 -1.98 -15.65
C ILE A 416 14.30 -1.88 -15.46
N TYR A 417 14.75 -0.79 -14.85
CA TYR A 417 16.14 -0.58 -14.43
C TYR A 417 16.35 -1.13 -13.03
N THR A 418 17.32 -2.02 -12.86
CA THR A 418 17.74 -2.55 -11.56
C THR A 418 19.02 -1.87 -11.11
N PRO A 419 18.98 -1.00 -10.08
CA PRO A 419 20.17 -0.31 -9.60
C PRO A 419 21.13 -1.28 -8.90
N SER A 420 22.44 -0.99 -8.99
CA SER A 420 23.50 -1.83 -8.43
C SER A 420 23.82 -1.54 -6.95
N GLY A 421 23.25 -0.47 -6.38
CA GLY A 421 23.46 -0.03 -5.00
C GLY A 421 22.41 -0.57 -4.01
N THR A 422 22.71 -0.45 -2.72
CA THR A 422 21.76 -0.81 -1.64
C THR A 422 21.18 0.44 -0.99
N PRO A 423 19.93 0.40 -0.51
CA PRO A 423 19.33 1.51 0.22
C PRO A 423 20.11 1.84 1.49
N ASN A 424 20.25 3.13 1.80
CA ASN A 424 20.75 3.54 3.11
C ASN A 424 19.62 3.41 4.15
N ALA A 425 19.81 2.57 5.15
CA ALA A 425 18.80 2.29 6.18
C ALA A 425 18.33 3.54 6.95
N SER A 426 19.13 4.62 7.01
CA SER A 426 18.71 5.86 7.66
C SER A 426 17.65 6.66 6.89
N TRP A 427 17.45 6.35 5.60
CA TRP A 427 16.44 6.98 4.76
C TRP A 427 15.12 6.22 4.71
N ALA A 428 15.10 5.01 5.27
CA ALA A 428 13.91 4.16 5.27
C ALA A 428 12.79 4.77 6.14
N PRO A 429 11.52 4.54 5.77
CA PRO A 429 10.41 4.72 6.70
C PRO A 429 10.64 3.90 7.98
N VAL A 430 10.20 4.42 9.12
CA VAL A 430 10.27 3.71 10.40
C VAL A 430 8.88 3.61 10.99
N ILE A 431 8.39 2.38 11.11
CA ILE A 431 7.08 2.08 11.72
C ILE A 431 7.22 2.21 13.24
N ALA A 432 6.42 3.09 13.84
CA ALA A 432 6.34 3.23 15.30
C ALA A 432 5.16 2.43 15.88
N ALA A 433 4.05 2.36 15.15
CA ALA A 433 2.87 1.59 15.53
C ALA A 433 2.18 1.06 14.27
N ALA A 434 1.93 -0.25 14.25
CA ALA A 434 1.16 -0.98 13.24
C ALA A 434 0.22 -1.98 13.93
N PRO A 435 -0.91 -2.35 13.30
CA PRO A 435 -1.74 -3.45 13.77
C PRO A 435 -0.96 -4.77 13.77
N ALA A 436 -1.19 -5.61 14.78
CA ALA A 436 -0.62 -6.95 14.84
C ALA A 436 -1.42 -7.95 14.01
N ASP A 437 -2.74 -7.76 13.93
CA ASP A 437 -3.65 -8.63 13.20
C ASP A 437 -4.38 -7.85 12.11
N LEU A 438 -4.49 -8.45 10.94
CA LEU A 438 -5.06 -7.88 9.74
C LEU A 438 -6.19 -8.77 9.24
N ILE A 439 -7.27 -8.11 8.85
CA ILE A 439 -8.48 -8.74 8.33
C ILE A 439 -8.70 -8.21 6.92
N ALA A 440 -9.04 -9.12 6.01
CA ALA A 440 -9.35 -8.77 4.61
C ALA A 440 -10.43 -7.69 4.53
N GLY A 441 -10.23 -6.70 3.65
CA GLY A 441 -11.17 -5.59 3.46
C GLY A 441 -11.25 -4.57 4.62
N ALA A 442 -10.63 -4.84 5.77
CA ALA A 442 -10.64 -3.91 6.89
C ALA A 442 -9.64 -2.76 6.69
N THR A 443 -9.95 -1.63 7.33
CA THR A 443 -9.11 -0.42 7.32
C THR A 443 -8.39 -0.27 8.65
N TYR A 444 -7.11 0.06 8.58
CA TYR A 444 -6.25 0.30 9.72
C TYR A 444 -5.54 1.64 9.59
N THR A 445 -5.03 2.15 10.72
CA THR A 445 -4.10 3.27 10.74
C THR A 445 -2.72 2.76 11.14
N ILE A 446 -1.68 3.22 10.44
CA ILE A 446 -0.28 2.96 10.74
C ILE A 446 0.45 4.29 10.91
N SER A 447 1.40 4.35 11.84
CA SER A 447 2.12 5.58 12.16
C SER A 447 3.61 5.34 12.41
N GLY A 448 4.40 6.38 12.21
CA GLY A 448 5.86 6.30 12.21
C GLY A 448 6.51 7.63 11.86
N ILE A 449 7.69 7.54 11.24
CA ILE A 449 8.41 8.68 10.65
C ILE A 449 8.85 8.35 9.23
N GLN A 450 9.01 9.38 8.39
CA GLN A 450 9.52 9.27 7.02
C GLN A 450 8.65 8.40 6.09
N PHE A 451 7.33 8.35 6.31
CA PHE A 451 6.42 7.57 5.46
C PHE A 451 6.31 8.10 4.02
N ASN A 452 6.74 9.33 3.79
CA ASN A 452 6.79 9.95 2.46
C ASN A 452 8.20 9.87 1.84
N GLY A 453 9.13 9.17 2.49
CA GLY A 453 10.52 9.15 2.08
C GLY A 453 11.23 10.49 2.24
N LEU A 454 12.38 10.62 1.57
CA LEU A 454 13.26 11.79 1.62
C LEU A 454 13.45 12.44 0.23
N SER A 455 12.54 12.14 -0.71
CA SER A 455 12.49 12.71 -2.05
C SER A 455 11.09 12.62 -2.65
N GLN A 456 10.83 13.35 -3.74
CA GLN A 456 9.68 13.08 -4.60
C GLN A 456 9.93 11.90 -5.56
N GLY A 457 11.15 11.37 -5.64
CA GLY A 457 11.49 10.23 -6.48
C GLY A 457 11.96 10.65 -7.87
N ALA A 458 11.09 10.51 -8.87
CA ALA A 458 11.38 10.86 -10.26
C ALA A 458 10.91 12.28 -10.64
N ALA A 459 11.56 12.84 -11.66
CA ALA A 459 11.32 14.18 -12.18
C ALA A 459 11.59 14.21 -13.70
N TYR A 460 11.04 15.21 -14.38
CA TYR A 460 11.22 15.40 -15.83
C TYR A 460 11.41 16.89 -16.16
N GLY A 461 10.53 17.72 -15.61
CA GLY A 461 10.37 19.14 -15.88
C GLY A 461 8.95 19.52 -15.49
N ASP A 462 8.20 20.04 -16.44
CA ASP A 462 6.81 20.47 -16.39
C ASP A 462 5.82 19.43 -16.95
N ASP A 463 6.26 18.58 -17.87
CA ASP A 463 5.38 17.67 -18.62
C ASP A 463 4.93 16.40 -17.90
N VAL A 464 5.72 15.98 -16.92
CA VAL A 464 5.58 14.69 -16.26
C VAL A 464 5.93 14.80 -14.78
N GLN A 465 4.93 14.71 -13.91
CA GLN A 465 5.10 14.62 -12.46
C GLN A 465 4.82 13.19 -11.97
N THR A 466 5.88 12.47 -11.62
CA THR A 466 5.81 11.06 -11.19
C THR A 466 6.26 10.90 -9.74
N ALA A 467 5.78 11.83 -8.91
CA ALA A 467 6.10 11.91 -7.51
C ALA A 467 5.67 10.63 -6.74
N THR A 468 6.53 10.10 -5.87
CA THR A 468 6.30 8.89 -5.05
C THR A 468 6.51 9.13 -3.55
N ASN A 469 6.40 10.38 -3.11
CA ASN A 469 6.53 10.81 -1.70
C ASN A 469 5.26 10.54 -0.87
N TYR A 470 4.81 9.29 -0.85
CA TYR A 470 3.70 8.80 -0.02
C TYR A 470 3.91 7.31 0.29
N PRO A 471 3.34 6.80 1.39
CA PRO A 471 3.57 5.44 1.83
C PRO A 471 2.81 4.43 0.97
N ILE A 472 3.50 3.38 0.53
CA ILE A 472 2.90 2.11 0.12
C ILE A 472 2.99 1.14 1.31
N VAL A 473 1.88 0.52 1.70
CA VAL A 473 1.88 -0.54 2.72
C VAL A 473 1.89 -1.87 2.00
N GLN A 474 2.98 -2.60 2.15
CA GLN A 474 3.17 -3.91 1.54
C GLN A 474 3.16 -5.00 2.60
N ILE A 475 2.47 -6.09 2.30
CA ILE A 475 2.35 -7.27 3.15
C ILE A 475 2.97 -8.44 2.40
N THR A 476 3.86 -9.18 3.05
CA THR A 476 4.44 -10.40 2.49
C THR A 476 4.11 -11.58 3.39
N ASN A 477 3.41 -12.57 2.85
CA ASN A 477 3.17 -13.83 3.56
C ASN A 477 4.51 -14.53 3.81
N THR A 478 4.79 -14.88 5.06
CA THR A 478 6.10 -15.42 5.45
C THR A 478 6.34 -16.85 4.98
N GLU A 479 5.27 -17.59 4.68
CA GLU A 479 5.34 -18.98 4.22
C GLU A 479 5.49 -19.04 2.70
N THR A 480 4.61 -18.36 1.96
CA THR A 480 4.54 -18.46 0.51
C THR A 480 5.43 -17.43 -0.20
N GLY A 481 5.78 -16.34 0.49
CA GLY A 481 6.44 -15.18 -0.10
C GLY A 481 5.51 -14.32 -0.96
N HIS A 482 4.19 -14.57 -0.95
CA HIS A 482 3.24 -13.78 -1.72
C HIS A 482 3.18 -12.36 -1.16
N VAL A 483 3.35 -11.39 -2.06
CA VAL A 483 3.29 -9.95 -1.80
C VAL A 483 1.90 -9.39 -2.14
N PHE A 484 1.32 -8.66 -1.19
CA PHE A 484 0.07 -7.91 -1.34
C PHE A 484 0.32 -6.45 -0.99
N ASP A 485 -0.14 -5.53 -1.82
CA ASP A 485 -0.11 -4.11 -1.48
C ASP A 485 -1.50 -3.68 -0.98
N ALA A 486 -1.53 -2.99 0.16
CA ALA A 486 -2.76 -2.45 0.73
C ALA A 486 -2.90 -0.97 0.36
N ARG A 487 -4.08 -0.60 -0.16
CA ARG A 487 -4.35 0.77 -0.61
C ARG A 487 -4.24 1.73 0.56
N THR A 488 -3.27 2.64 0.50
CA THR A 488 -3.09 3.70 1.49
C THR A 488 -3.92 4.93 1.14
N PHE A 489 -4.28 5.74 2.15
CA PHE A 489 -5.02 7.00 1.97
C PHE A 489 -5.03 7.81 3.27
N ASN A 490 -5.49 9.07 3.20
CA ASN A 490 -5.52 10.00 4.33
C ASN A 490 -4.13 10.16 4.98
N HIS A 491 -3.12 10.35 4.14
CA HIS A 491 -1.76 10.61 4.60
C HIS A 491 -1.73 11.89 5.43
N SER A 492 -1.11 11.85 6.60
CA SER A 492 -1.05 13.01 7.52
C SER A 492 -0.28 14.19 6.95
N THR A 493 0.53 13.96 5.92
CA THR A 493 1.30 14.94 5.17
C THR A 493 1.71 14.35 3.83
N MET A 494 1.95 15.17 2.82
CA MET A 494 2.64 14.80 1.56
C MET A 494 4.06 15.36 1.52
N THR A 495 4.52 16.02 2.58
CA THR A 495 5.82 16.68 2.60
C THR A 495 6.98 15.68 2.66
N VAL A 496 8.13 16.09 2.14
CA VAL A 496 9.41 15.38 2.30
C VAL A 496 10.12 15.86 3.57
N ALA A 497 9.58 15.58 4.77
CA ALA A 497 10.14 16.09 6.03
C ALA A 497 10.93 15.01 6.79
N PRO A 498 12.27 15.09 6.81
CA PRO A 498 13.11 14.15 7.56
C PRO A 498 12.70 14.08 9.04
N ASN A 499 12.54 12.86 9.54
CA ASN A 499 12.18 12.57 10.94
C ASN A 499 10.85 13.16 11.45
N ALA A 500 10.01 13.73 10.57
CA ALA A 500 8.69 14.18 10.98
C ALA A 500 7.77 12.99 11.24
N ALA A 501 6.91 13.11 12.26
CA ALA A 501 5.87 12.14 12.52
C ALA A 501 4.89 12.08 11.33
N SER A 502 4.56 10.87 10.92
CA SER A 502 3.67 10.60 9.80
C SER A 502 2.73 9.45 10.14
N ALA A 503 1.52 9.51 9.58
CA ALA A 503 0.55 8.44 9.67
C ALA A 503 -0.22 8.32 8.36
N THR A 504 -0.73 7.13 8.08
CA THR A 504 -1.64 6.88 6.97
C THR A 504 -2.68 5.85 7.38
N ASN A 505 -3.82 5.87 6.72
CA ASN A 505 -4.71 4.71 6.71
C ASN A 505 -4.32 3.76 5.58
N PHE A 506 -4.66 2.50 5.73
CA PHE A 506 -4.60 1.51 4.65
C PHE A 506 -5.79 0.55 4.75
N THR A 507 -6.31 0.13 3.60
CA THR A 507 -7.35 -0.91 3.51
C THR A 507 -6.74 -2.18 2.94
N MET A 508 -6.93 -3.29 3.65
CA MET A 508 -6.50 -4.60 3.18
C MET A 508 -7.28 -5.01 1.93
N PRO A 509 -6.64 -5.66 0.93
CA PRO A 509 -7.34 -6.25 -0.19
C PRO A 509 -8.47 -7.20 0.24
N PRO A 510 -9.47 -7.45 -0.62
CA PRO A 510 -10.49 -8.45 -0.35
C PRO A 510 -9.88 -9.86 -0.24
N LYS A 511 -10.57 -10.76 0.46
CA LYS A 511 -10.14 -12.15 0.70
C LYS A 511 -9.74 -12.89 -0.59
N SER A 512 -10.39 -12.61 -1.71
CA SER A 512 -10.09 -13.23 -3.01
C SER A 512 -8.68 -12.94 -3.54
N GLN A 513 -7.98 -11.96 -2.95
CA GLN A 513 -6.65 -11.52 -3.33
C GLN A 513 -5.61 -11.75 -2.22
N LEU A 514 -5.99 -12.37 -1.10
CA LEU A 514 -5.11 -12.54 0.07
C LEU A 514 -4.87 -14.01 0.41
N GLU A 515 -3.70 -14.26 0.98
CA GLU A 515 -3.39 -15.50 1.68
C GLU A 515 -3.30 -15.22 3.18
N TYR A 516 -3.89 -16.09 3.98
CA TYR A 516 -3.89 -15.96 5.43
C TYR A 516 -2.62 -16.54 6.05
N GLY A 517 -2.39 -16.16 7.30
CA GLY A 517 -1.27 -16.63 8.11
C GLY A 517 -0.23 -15.55 8.42
N PRO A 518 0.87 -15.95 9.09
CA PRO A 518 1.92 -15.03 9.50
C PRO A 518 2.52 -14.32 8.31
N SER A 519 2.63 -13.01 8.42
CA SER A 519 3.10 -12.12 7.37
C SER A 519 4.02 -11.06 7.94
N THR A 520 4.71 -10.36 7.06
CA THR A 520 5.43 -9.13 7.41
C THR A 520 4.76 -7.96 6.74
N LEU A 521 4.69 -6.83 7.45
CA LEU A 521 4.22 -5.56 6.93
C LEU A 521 5.41 -4.60 6.82
N THR A 522 5.57 -3.99 5.65
CA THR A 522 6.54 -2.92 5.39
C THR A 522 5.84 -1.65 4.90
N VAL A 523 6.44 -0.50 5.19
CA VAL A 523 6.07 0.77 4.58
C VAL A 523 7.18 1.15 3.61
N ILE A 524 6.83 1.47 2.36
CA ILE A 524 7.77 1.77 1.29
C ILE A 524 7.52 3.19 0.78
N ALA A 525 8.60 3.96 0.60
CA ALA A 525 8.57 5.25 -0.08
C ALA A 525 9.84 5.42 -0.94
N ASN A 526 9.69 5.99 -2.14
CA ASN A 526 10.78 6.11 -3.14
C ASN A 526 11.59 4.81 -3.34
N GLY A 527 10.94 3.64 -3.32
CA GLY A 527 11.60 2.35 -3.45
C GLY A 527 12.49 1.92 -2.27
N ILE A 528 12.36 2.57 -1.11
CA ILE A 528 13.08 2.22 0.13
C ILE A 528 12.09 1.66 1.16
N PRO A 529 12.17 0.35 1.49
CA PRO A 529 11.30 -0.27 2.48
C PRO A 529 11.75 0.01 3.92
N SER A 530 10.78 0.09 4.84
CA SER A 530 11.03 0.05 6.28
C SER A 530 11.60 -1.30 6.72
N GLN A 531 12.04 -1.37 7.99
CA GLN A 531 12.15 -2.67 8.64
C GLN A 531 10.75 -3.33 8.70
N PRO A 532 10.66 -4.65 8.44
CA PRO A 532 9.38 -5.36 8.51
C PRO A 532 8.88 -5.47 9.94
N VAL A 533 7.58 -5.36 10.13
CA VAL A 533 6.87 -5.67 11.38
C VAL A 533 6.08 -6.96 11.16
N ALA A 534 6.14 -7.89 12.12
CA ALA A 534 5.35 -9.10 12.05
C ALA A 534 3.86 -8.79 12.24
N VAL A 535 3.02 -9.37 11.39
CA VAL A 535 1.56 -9.27 11.44
C VAL A 535 0.94 -10.63 11.13
N ASN A 536 -0.29 -10.87 11.53
CA ASN A 536 -1.04 -12.07 11.15
C ASN A 536 -2.25 -11.69 10.32
N LEU A 537 -2.46 -12.38 9.19
CA LEU A 537 -3.69 -12.23 8.41
C LEU A 537 -4.68 -13.32 8.80
N GLY A 538 -5.85 -12.94 9.31
CA GLY A 538 -6.88 -13.85 9.80
C GLY A 538 -8.28 -13.56 9.25
N SER A 539 -9.18 -14.54 9.35
CA SER A 539 -10.62 -14.38 9.14
C SER A 539 -11.30 -14.04 10.46
N SER A 540 -12.08 -12.96 10.52
CA SER A 540 -12.99 -12.70 11.64
C SER A 540 -14.30 -13.44 11.44
N GLU A 541 -14.35 -14.72 11.81
CA GLU A 541 -15.58 -15.51 11.90
C GLU A 541 -15.63 -16.09 13.32
N TYR A 542 -16.68 -15.77 14.08
CA TYR A 542 -16.88 -16.27 15.45
C TYR A 542 -17.82 -17.48 15.43
N ILE A 543 -17.50 -18.51 16.23
CA ILE A 543 -18.19 -19.81 16.26
C ILE A 543 -18.46 -20.23 17.70
N ALA A 544 -19.48 -21.09 17.88
CA ALA A 544 -19.91 -21.68 19.13
C ALA A 544 -18.75 -22.25 19.99
N PRO A 545 -18.93 -22.31 21.33
CA PRO A 545 -17.99 -22.99 22.23
C PRO A 545 -17.62 -24.38 21.71
N SER A 546 -16.32 -24.64 21.55
CA SER A 546 -15.85 -25.91 20.99
C SER A 546 -15.54 -26.88 22.11
N ASP A 547 -16.44 -27.80 22.45
CA ASP A 547 -16.18 -28.94 23.35
C ASP A 547 -15.85 -30.17 22.50
N PHE A 548 -14.57 -30.52 22.33
CA PHE A 548 -14.17 -31.60 21.41
C PHE A 548 -14.35 -32.99 22.03
N ASN A 549 -14.44 -33.10 23.36
CA ASN A 549 -14.46 -34.38 24.07
C ASN A 549 -15.82 -34.70 24.75
N GLY A 550 -16.79 -33.78 24.67
CA GLY A 550 -18.14 -33.93 25.19
C GLY A 550 -18.22 -33.92 26.72
N ASP A 551 -17.21 -33.37 27.42
CA ASP A 551 -17.20 -33.26 28.88
C ASP A 551 -17.99 -32.04 29.40
N GLY A 552 -18.49 -31.23 28.46
CA GLY A 552 -19.27 -30.04 28.63
C GLY A 552 -18.44 -28.76 28.62
N TYR A 553 -17.12 -28.83 28.85
CA TYR A 553 -16.25 -27.66 28.93
C TYR A 553 -15.75 -27.23 27.55
N PRO A 554 -15.76 -25.92 27.24
CA PRO A 554 -15.16 -25.41 26.02
C PRO A 554 -13.64 -25.61 25.99
N ASP A 555 -13.18 -26.34 24.99
CA ASP A 555 -11.78 -26.58 24.65
C ASP A 555 -11.22 -25.51 23.72
N ILE A 556 -9.91 -25.54 23.49
CA ILE A 556 -9.22 -24.61 22.57
C ILE A 556 -8.57 -25.40 21.43
N LEU A 557 -8.93 -25.07 20.18
CA LEU A 557 -8.33 -25.64 18.99
C LEU A 557 -7.10 -24.85 18.57
N TRP A 558 -6.02 -25.55 18.30
CA TRP A 558 -4.72 -24.99 17.94
C TRP A 558 -4.28 -25.46 16.57
N ARG A 559 -3.70 -24.55 15.79
CA ARG A 559 -3.04 -24.86 14.52
C ARG A 559 -1.60 -24.39 14.52
N TYR A 560 -0.69 -25.32 14.24
CA TYR A 560 0.72 -25.03 14.06
C TYR A 560 1.03 -24.62 12.62
N VAL A 561 2.10 -23.86 12.43
CA VAL A 561 2.55 -23.37 11.10
C VAL A 561 2.85 -24.48 10.07
N ASP A 562 3.09 -25.72 10.50
CA ASP A 562 3.31 -26.86 9.60
C ASP A 562 2.02 -27.63 9.23
N GLY A 563 0.87 -27.14 9.68
CA GLY A 563 -0.44 -27.75 9.44
C GLY A 563 -0.88 -28.75 10.51
N THR A 564 -0.05 -29.04 11.52
CA THR A 564 -0.42 -29.85 12.69
C THR A 564 -1.55 -29.16 13.47
N VAL A 565 -2.51 -29.97 13.93
CA VAL A 565 -3.64 -29.53 14.75
C VAL A 565 -3.53 -30.16 16.13
N ALA A 566 -3.80 -29.37 17.17
CA ALA A 566 -3.88 -29.85 18.54
C ALA A 566 -5.10 -29.26 19.23
N ILE A 567 -5.60 -29.93 20.25
CA ILE A 567 -6.70 -29.46 21.09
C ILE A 567 -6.16 -29.38 22.51
N TRP A 568 -6.48 -28.29 23.20
CA TRP A 568 -6.37 -28.22 24.65
C TRP A 568 -7.72 -28.55 25.24
N GLU A 569 -7.77 -29.66 25.97
CA GLU A 569 -8.95 -30.04 26.73
C GLU A 569 -8.97 -29.21 28.02
N MET A 570 -10.02 -28.44 28.24
CA MET A 570 -10.06 -27.37 29.25
C MET A 570 -11.01 -27.68 30.42
N ASN A 571 -10.76 -27.04 31.57
CA ASN A 571 -11.74 -26.88 32.65
C ASN A 571 -11.47 -25.56 33.37
N GLY A 572 -12.29 -24.55 33.11
CA GLY A 572 -11.97 -23.16 33.44
C GLY A 572 -10.63 -22.76 32.81
N ALA A 573 -9.73 -22.21 33.61
CA ALA A 573 -8.40 -21.83 33.17
C ALA A 573 -7.37 -22.97 33.18
N GLN A 574 -7.77 -24.20 33.53
CA GLN A 574 -6.86 -25.35 33.57
C GLN A 574 -6.85 -26.09 32.23
N VAL A 575 -5.65 -26.33 31.69
CA VAL A 575 -5.44 -27.26 30.58
C VAL A 575 -5.32 -28.67 31.17
N LEU A 576 -6.35 -29.50 30.99
CA LEU A 576 -6.38 -30.88 31.47
C LEU A 576 -5.49 -31.79 30.60
N ALA A 577 -5.54 -31.60 29.29
CA ALA A 577 -4.71 -32.32 28.34
C ALA A 577 -4.38 -31.43 27.12
N SER A 578 -3.27 -31.76 26.46
CA SER A 578 -3.00 -31.28 25.10
C SER A 578 -2.89 -32.50 24.20
N VAL A 579 -3.87 -32.65 23.31
CA VAL A 579 -4.03 -33.83 22.44
C VAL A 579 -3.80 -33.43 20.99
N GLY A 580 -3.07 -34.25 20.23
CA GLY A 580 -2.88 -34.02 18.80
C GLY A 580 -4.10 -34.50 18.02
N ALA A 581 -4.60 -33.66 17.11
CA ALA A 581 -5.84 -33.88 16.33
C ALA A 581 -5.57 -34.17 14.83
N GLY A 582 -4.34 -34.53 14.48
CA GLY A 582 -3.91 -34.79 13.11
C GLY A 582 -3.21 -33.60 12.46
N ALA A 583 -3.13 -33.61 11.13
CA ALA A 583 -2.54 -32.53 10.35
C ALA A 583 -3.22 -32.43 8.98
N ALA A 584 -3.46 -31.22 8.52
CA ALA A 584 -3.90 -30.94 7.16
C ALA A 584 -2.82 -30.11 6.46
N LYS A 585 -2.71 -30.26 5.14
CA LYS A 585 -1.80 -29.43 4.34
C LYS A 585 -2.20 -27.96 4.45
N ASN A 586 -1.25 -27.05 4.23
CA ASN A 586 -1.48 -25.61 4.41
C ASN A 586 -2.43 -24.97 3.39
N ASP A 587 -2.76 -25.68 2.29
CA ASP A 587 -3.83 -25.31 1.36
C ASP A 587 -5.24 -25.54 1.93
N TRP A 588 -5.37 -26.19 3.09
CA TRP A 588 -6.59 -26.30 3.87
C TRP A 588 -6.56 -25.38 5.09
N HIS A 589 -7.65 -24.66 5.33
CA HIS A 589 -7.83 -23.74 6.44
C HIS A 589 -9.01 -24.19 7.30
N ILE A 590 -8.87 -24.10 8.62
CA ILE A 590 -9.99 -24.30 9.53
C ILE A 590 -10.87 -23.05 9.43
N VAL A 591 -12.11 -23.22 9.01
CA VAL A 591 -13.09 -22.13 8.82
C VAL A 591 -14.34 -22.33 9.66
N GLY A 592 -14.43 -23.46 10.36
CA GLY A 592 -15.28 -23.48 11.52
C GLY A 592 -15.22 -24.73 12.38
N THR A 593 -16.04 -24.74 13.42
CA THR A 593 -16.24 -25.85 14.33
C THR A 593 -17.73 -26.00 14.65
N GLY A 594 -18.12 -27.14 15.21
CA GLY A 594 -19.46 -27.43 15.72
C GLY A 594 -19.78 -28.92 15.61
N ASP A 595 -20.74 -29.42 16.39
CA ASP A 595 -21.16 -30.82 16.32
C ASP A 595 -21.99 -31.07 15.05
N PHE A 596 -21.33 -31.48 13.94
CA PHE A 596 -22.00 -31.69 12.65
C PHE A 596 -22.84 -32.98 12.67
N ASN A 597 -22.59 -33.89 13.62
CA ASN A 597 -23.14 -35.25 13.58
C ASN A 597 -24.12 -35.58 14.73
N GLY A 598 -24.18 -34.73 15.75
CA GLY A 598 -25.09 -34.81 16.90
C GLY A 598 -24.63 -35.80 17.98
N ASP A 599 -23.34 -36.11 18.06
CA ASP A 599 -22.80 -37.05 19.07
C ASP A 599 -22.36 -36.37 20.37
N GLY A 600 -22.46 -35.04 20.45
CA GLY A 600 -22.07 -34.23 21.59
C GLY A 600 -20.61 -33.80 21.58
N ASN A 601 -19.83 -34.16 20.55
CA ASN A 601 -18.46 -33.68 20.37
C ASN A 601 -18.41 -32.62 19.25
N THR A 602 -17.55 -31.63 19.43
CA THR A 602 -17.31 -30.61 18.42
C THR A 602 -16.45 -31.17 17.29
N ASP A 603 -16.89 -30.97 16.05
CA ASP A 603 -16.19 -31.37 14.84
C ASP A 603 -15.48 -30.18 14.17
N ILE A 604 -14.62 -30.42 13.16
CA ILE A 604 -13.83 -29.38 12.48
C ILE A 604 -14.26 -29.23 11.01
N LEU A 605 -14.59 -28.00 10.60
CA LEU A 605 -14.88 -27.60 9.23
C LEU A 605 -13.66 -26.96 8.57
N TRP A 606 -13.30 -27.50 7.41
CA TRP A 606 -12.15 -27.11 6.61
C TRP A 606 -12.57 -26.54 5.27
N ARG A 607 -11.80 -25.56 4.78
CA ARG A 607 -11.90 -24.99 3.44
C ARG A 607 -10.54 -25.03 2.75
N ASN A 608 -10.50 -25.54 1.53
CA ASN A 608 -9.32 -25.48 0.69
C ASN A 608 -9.28 -24.18 -0.12
N ILE A 609 -8.07 -23.71 -0.46
CA ILE A 609 -7.85 -22.55 -1.34
C ILE A 609 -8.54 -22.69 -2.71
N ASN A 610 -8.78 -23.90 -3.18
CA ASN A 610 -9.45 -24.18 -4.46
C ASN A 610 -10.99 -24.13 -4.36
N GLY A 611 -11.54 -23.95 -3.15
CA GLY A 611 -12.98 -23.91 -2.89
C GLY A 611 -13.57 -25.19 -2.29
N ASP A 612 -12.83 -26.30 -2.29
CA ASP A 612 -13.31 -27.56 -1.70
C ASP A 612 -13.52 -27.41 -0.18
N VAL A 613 -14.50 -28.13 0.36
CA VAL A 613 -14.82 -28.14 1.79
C VAL A 613 -14.57 -29.52 2.34
N ALA A 614 -14.16 -29.66 3.60
CA ALA A 614 -14.10 -30.95 4.26
C ALA A 614 -14.54 -30.82 5.72
N ILE A 615 -15.10 -31.89 6.27
CA ILE A 615 -15.41 -31.98 7.70
C ILE A 615 -14.62 -33.14 8.29
N TRP A 616 -14.03 -32.91 9.46
CA TRP A 616 -13.47 -33.95 10.33
C TRP A 616 -14.44 -34.15 11.49
N LEU A 617 -15.06 -35.33 11.56
CA LEU A 617 -15.82 -35.73 12.74
C LEU A 617 -14.84 -36.15 13.83
N MET A 618 -14.95 -35.56 15.01
CA MET A 618 -13.97 -35.66 16.10
C MET A 618 -14.52 -36.45 17.29
N ASN A 619 -13.60 -36.95 18.11
CA ASN A 619 -13.86 -37.45 19.45
C ASN A 619 -12.59 -37.18 20.28
N GLY A 620 -12.59 -36.07 21.01
CA GLY A 620 -11.39 -35.43 21.53
C GLY A 620 -10.36 -35.21 20.42
N GLY A 621 -9.11 -35.60 20.67
CA GLY A 621 -8.03 -35.54 19.66
C GLY A 621 -8.11 -36.55 18.51
N GLN A 622 -9.17 -37.35 18.36
CA GLN A 622 -9.24 -38.37 17.29
C GLN A 622 -10.16 -37.93 16.14
N VAL A 623 -9.65 -38.00 14.90
CA VAL A 623 -10.47 -37.88 13.70
C VAL A 623 -11.17 -39.22 13.42
N MET A 624 -12.46 -39.30 13.71
CA MET A 624 -13.27 -40.51 13.58
C MET A 624 -13.63 -40.79 12.12
N GLN A 625 -14.04 -39.76 11.39
CA GLN A 625 -14.37 -39.81 9.97
C GLN A 625 -14.06 -38.47 9.31
N SER A 626 -13.86 -38.49 7.99
CA SER A 626 -13.73 -37.27 7.21
C SER A 626 -14.33 -37.44 5.82
N THR A 627 -14.88 -36.37 5.25
CA THR A 627 -15.33 -36.33 3.86
C THR A 627 -15.10 -34.95 3.28
N GLY A 628 -14.75 -34.91 2.00
CA GLY A 628 -14.65 -33.68 1.21
C GLY A 628 -15.88 -33.46 0.33
N PHE A 629 -16.33 -32.22 0.24
CA PHE A 629 -17.34 -31.71 -0.67
C PHE A 629 -16.64 -30.85 -1.73
N SER A 630 -16.65 -31.30 -2.98
CA SER A 630 -15.99 -30.59 -4.08
C SER A 630 -16.98 -29.83 -4.96
N GLY A 631 -16.46 -28.85 -5.71
CA GLY A 631 -17.26 -28.10 -6.68
C GLY A 631 -17.99 -26.88 -6.12
N VAL A 632 -17.65 -26.44 -4.90
CA VAL A 632 -18.04 -25.12 -4.39
C VAL A 632 -17.01 -24.10 -4.87
N THR A 633 -17.45 -23.06 -5.58
CA THR A 633 -16.53 -22.01 -6.06
C THR A 633 -16.11 -21.09 -4.92
N ASN A 634 -15.01 -20.35 -5.11
CA ASN A 634 -14.55 -19.33 -4.16
C ASN A 634 -15.44 -18.07 -4.11
N ASP A 635 -16.44 -17.97 -4.99
CA ASP A 635 -17.47 -16.93 -4.88
C ASP A 635 -18.38 -17.18 -3.68
N TRP A 636 -18.50 -18.44 -3.23
CA TRP A 636 -19.19 -18.80 -1.99
C TRP A 636 -18.20 -18.81 -0.83
N GLN A 637 -18.47 -17.97 0.15
CA GLN A 637 -17.74 -17.85 1.40
C GLN A 637 -18.56 -18.50 2.51
N ILE A 638 -17.90 -19.29 3.36
CA ILE A 638 -18.48 -19.69 4.66
C ILE A 638 -18.45 -18.45 5.54
N MET A 639 -19.54 -18.15 6.23
CA MET A 639 -19.66 -16.97 7.11
C MET A 639 -19.87 -17.35 8.58
N GLY A 640 -20.12 -18.62 8.86
CA GLY A 640 -20.39 -19.13 10.20
C GLY A 640 -20.96 -20.54 10.17
N THR A 641 -21.02 -21.14 11.33
CA THR A 641 -21.63 -22.45 11.59
C THR A 641 -22.65 -22.32 12.73
N GLY A 642 -23.60 -23.25 12.79
CA GLY A 642 -24.58 -23.35 13.88
C GLY A 642 -25.79 -24.18 13.48
N ASP A 643 -26.58 -24.66 14.45
CA ASP A 643 -27.82 -25.41 14.19
C ASP A 643 -28.93 -24.44 13.76
N PHE A 644 -29.16 -24.25 12.46
CA PHE A 644 -30.15 -23.29 11.97
C PHE A 644 -31.56 -23.88 11.94
N ASP A 645 -31.70 -25.21 11.86
CA ASP A 645 -32.99 -25.90 11.75
C ASP A 645 -33.51 -26.54 13.05
N GLY A 646 -32.67 -26.56 14.09
CA GLY A 646 -32.98 -27.04 15.44
C GLY A 646 -32.98 -28.56 15.56
N ASP A 647 -32.27 -29.27 14.68
CA ASP A 647 -32.23 -30.74 14.67
C ASP A 647 -31.12 -31.34 15.55
N GLY A 648 -30.37 -30.49 16.25
CA GLY A 648 -29.27 -30.82 17.13
C GLY A 648 -27.95 -31.05 16.42
N LYS A 649 -27.82 -30.65 15.14
CA LYS A 649 -26.58 -30.71 14.37
C LYS A 649 -26.22 -29.35 13.83
N THR A 650 -24.93 -29.12 13.70
CA THR A 650 -24.36 -27.88 13.16
C THR A 650 -24.52 -27.85 11.65
N ASP A 651 -25.03 -26.75 11.12
CA ASP A 651 -25.13 -26.44 9.70
C ASP A 651 -24.08 -25.40 9.26
N ILE A 652 -24.01 -25.10 7.95
CA ILE A 652 -23.04 -24.16 7.37
C ILE A 652 -23.76 -22.97 6.73
N LEU A 653 -23.44 -21.76 7.17
CA LEU A 653 -23.91 -20.51 6.59
C LEU A 653 -22.97 -20.05 5.47
N TRP A 654 -23.55 -19.78 4.32
CA TRP A 654 -22.85 -19.39 3.10
C TRP A 654 -23.26 -17.99 2.65
N ARG A 655 -22.30 -17.26 2.09
CA ARG A 655 -22.54 -16.00 1.41
C ARG A 655 -21.84 -15.96 0.06
N TYR A 656 -22.59 -15.60 -0.96
CA TYR A 656 -22.09 -15.42 -2.32
C TYR A 656 -21.47 -14.03 -2.48
N ALA A 657 -20.60 -13.87 -3.48
CA ALA A 657 -19.88 -12.64 -3.76
C ALA A 657 -20.80 -11.41 -4.00
N ASP A 658 -22.02 -11.62 -4.48
CA ASP A 658 -23.01 -10.55 -4.68
C ASP A 658 -23.79 -10.19 -3.38
N GLY A 659 -23.55 -10.92 -2.29
CA GLY A 659 -24.20 -10.74 -1.00
C GLY A 659 -25.33 -11.73 -0.70
N THR A 660 -25.73 -12.57 -1.65
CA THR A 660 -26.77 -13.59 -1.45
C THR A 660 -26.36 -14.61 -0.39
N VAL A 661 -27.30 -15.04 0.45
CA VAL A 661 -27.07 -15.96 1.57
C VAL A 661 -27.74 -17.31 1.32
N ALA A 662 -27.05 -18.39 1.67
CA ALA A 662 -27.56 -19.75 1.64
C ALA A 662 -27.14 -20.50 2.92
N ILE A 663 -27.87 -21.57 3.25
CA ILE A 663 -27.54 -22.48 4.36
C ILE A 663 -27.43 -23.89 3.79
N TRP A 664 -26.38 -24.60 4.17
CA TRP A 664 -26.33 -26.04 4.02
C TRP A 664 -26.73 -26.67 5.34
N GLU A 665 -27.92 -27.25 5.38
CA GLU A 665 -28.33 -28.09 6.50
C GLU A 665 -27.53 -29.39 6.43
N MET A 666 -26.89 -29.78 7.52
CA MET A 666 -25.97 -30.91 7.56
C MET A 666 -26.54 -32.08 8.34
N ASN A 667 -26.01 -33.28 8.05
CA ASN A 667 -26.26 -34.47 8.85
C ASN A 667 -25.00 -35.33 8.84
N GLY A 668 -24.07 -34.99 9.75
CA GLY A 668 -22.69 -35.44 9.75
C GLY A 668 -22.01 -35.04 8.44
N LEU A 669 -21.47 -36.03 7.74
CA LEU A 669 -20.73 -35.84 6.49
C LEU A 669 -21.62 -35.70 5.24
N GLN A 670 -22.91 -35.38 5.39
CA GLN A 670 -23.85 -35.25 4.27
C GLN A 670 -24.54 -33.88 4.33
N VAL A 671 -24.66 -33.23 3.16
CA VAL A 671 -25.54 -32.07 2.98
C VAL A 671 -26.97 -32.58 2.87
N LYS A 672 -27.77 -32.39 3.93
CA LYS A 672 -29.18 -32.78 4.02
C LYS A 672 -30.04 -31.90 3.11
N ALA A 673 -29.78 -30.60 3.10
CA ALA A 673 -30.41 -29.64 2.21
C ALA A 673 -29.48 -28.46 1.89
N SER A 674 -29.67 -27.85 0.72
CA SER A 674 -29.03 -26.59 0.34
C SER A 674 -30.12 -25.57 0.08
N LEU A 675 -30.27 -24.61 0.99
CA LEU A 675 -31.39 -23.69 1.06
C LEU A 675 -30.92 -22.26 0.79
N GLY A 676 -31.61 -21.53 -0.08
CA GLY A 676 -31.47 -20.07 -0.13
C GLY A 676 -32.19 -19.44 1.06
N VAL A 677 -31.61 -18.41 1.68
CA VAL A 677 -32.22 -17.71 2.81
C VAL A 677 -33.32 -16.76 2.32
N SER A 678 -34.53 -16.86 2.88
CA SER A 678 -35.65 -16.01 2.48
C SER A 678 -35.40 -14.54 2.82
N GLY A 679 -35.74 -13.63 1.89
CA GLY A 679 -35.43 -12.20 2.05
C GLY A 679 -33.99 -11.82 1.74
N SER A 680 -33.10 -12.78 1.48
CA SER A 680 -31.77 -12.51 0.94
C SER A 680 -31.86 -11.87 -0.45
N SER A 681 -31.03 -10.86 -0.69
CA SER A 681 -30.87 -10.18 -1.98
C SER A 681 -29.39 -9.87 -2.21
N ALA A 682 -28.98 -9.70 -3.47
CA ALA A 682 -27.65 -9.21 -3.81
C ALA A 682 -27.42 -7.82 -3.19
N ASN A 683 -26.74 -7.79 -2.06
CA ASN A 683 -26.46 -6.59 -1.27
C ASN A 683 -25.19 -6.79 -0.44
N THR A 684 -24.14 -6.06 -0.80
CA THR A 684 -22.83 -6.10 -0.15
C THR A 684 -22.63 -5.04 0.93
N ASP A 685 -23.57 -4.09 1.07
CA ASP A 685 -23.50 -3.05 2.12
C ASP A 685 -23.72 -3.62 3.52
N TRP A 686 -24.46 -4.73 3.61
CA TRP A 686 -24.63 -5.50 4.84
C TRP A 686 -23.54 -6.57 4.93
N GLN A 687 -22.98 -6.74 6.12
CA GLN A 687 -22.00 -7.77 6.45
C GLN A 687 -22.58 -8.68 7.52
N ILE A 688 -22.46 -10.00 7.33
CA ILE A 688 -22.72 -10.96 8.40
C ILE A 688 -21.52 -10.88 9.34
N ILE A 689 -21.76 -10.62 10.62
CA ILE A 689 -20.70 -10.42 11.61
C ILE A 689 -20.70 -11.52 12.68
N ALA A 690 -21.82 -12.21 12.92
CA ALA A 690 -21.87 -13.37 13.82
C ALA A 690 -23.10 -14.26 13.57
N THR A 691 -23.04 -15.48 14.09
CA THR A 691 -24.16 -16.42 14.19
C THR A 691 -24.28 -16.91 15.65
N ARG A 692 -25.52 -16.94 16.20
CA ARG A 692 -25.84 -17.49 17.53
C ARG A 692 -27.35 -17.55 17.72
N ASP A 693 -27.85 -18.40 18.63
CA ASP A 693 -29.24 -18.31 19.10
C ASP A 693 -29.43 -17.02 19.93
N PHE A 694 -30.09 -16.01 19.34
CA PHE A 694 -30.30 -14.72 19.98
C PHE A 694 -31.65 -14.64 20.69
N ASP A 695 -32.61 -15.50 20.38
CA ASP A 695 -33.96 -15.48 20.97
C ASP A 695 -34.27 -16.64 21.94
N GLY A 696 -33.37 -17.61 22.03
CA GLY A 696 -33.43 -18.77 22.91
C GLY A 696 -34.39 -19.86 22.42
N ASP A 697 -34.70 -19.90 21.13
CA ASP A 697 -35.61 -20.88 20.55
C ASP A 697 -34.94 -22.23 20.17
N GLY A 698 -33.63 -22.31 20.38
CA GLY A 698 -32.79 -23.47 20.05
C GLY A 698 -32.27 -23.48 18.61
N LYS A 699 -32.46 -22.42 17.84
CA LYS A 699 -31.91 -22.26 16.48
C LYS A 699 -30.94 -21.10 16.41
N THR A 700 -29.99 -21.22 15.50
CA THR A 700 -28.96 -20.21 15.25
C THR A 700 -29.51 -19.09 14.38
N ASP A 701 -29.34 -17.85 14.84
CA ASP A 701 -29.72 -16.63 14.14
C ASP A 701 -28.52 -15.92 13.51
N ILE A 702 -28.76 -14.87 12.71
CA ILE A 702 -27.72 -14.14 11.99
C ILE A 702 -27.66 -12.67 12.43
N LEU A 703 -26.49 -12.25 12.90
CA LEU A 703 -26.20 -10.86 13.25
C LEU A 703 -25.53 -10.13 12.08
N TRP A 704 -26.08 -8.97 11.74
CA TRP A 704 -25.71 -8.17 10.59
C TRP A 704 -25.21 -6.78 10.99
N ARG A 705 -24.27 -6.26 10.21
CA ARG A 705 -23.81 -4.87 10.28
C ARG A 705 -23.92 -4.19 8.93
N TYR A 706 -24.54 -3.02 8.89
CA TYR A 706 -24.56 -2.16 7.71
C TYR A 706 -23.31 -1.28 7.68
N LYS A 707 -22.92 -0.79 6.50
CA LYS A 707 -21.74 0.07 6.32
C LYS A 707 -21.72 1.35 7.18
N ASP A 708 -22.88 1.84 7.62
CA ASP A 708 -22.98 2.99 8.53
C ASP A 708 -22.87 2.63 10.02
N GLY A 709 -22.71 1.34 10.34
CA GLY A 709 -22.62 0.82 11.70
C GLY A 709 -23.95 0.34 12.29
N THR A 710 -25.05 0.41 11.55
CA THR A 710 -26.35 -0.15 11.98
C THR A 710 -26.25 -1.65 12.17
N ILE A 711 -26.74 -2.14 13.32
CA ILE A 711 -26.79 -3.56 13.67
C ILE A 711 -28.22 -4.06 13.47
N ALA A 712 -28.34 -5.19 12.78
CA ALA A 712 -29.60 -5.88 12.60
C ALA A 712 -29.46 -7.36 12.97
N LEU A 713 -30.57 -7.97 13.38
CA LEU A 713 -30.67 -9.37 13.74
C LEU A 713 -31.72 -10.03 12.86
N TRP A 714 -31.38 -11.15 12.25
CA TRP A 714 -32.32 -12.02 11.56
C TRP A 714 -32.54 -13.26 12.40
N LEU A 715 -33.78 -13.43 12.87
CA LEU A 715 -34.19 -14.65 13.55
C LEU A 715 -34.50 -15.72 12.50
N MET A 716 -34.02 -16.93 12.71
CA MET A 716 -33.95 -17.96 11.67
C MET A 716 -34.74 -19.22 12.01
N ASN A 717 -35.14 -19.95 10.97
CA ASN A 717 -35.66 -21.31 11.06
C ASN A 717 -35.31 -22.04 9.77
N GLY A 718 -34.18 -22.74 9.77
CA GLY A 718 -33.49 -23.21 8.58
C GLY A 718 -33.22 -22.05 7.62
N GLY A 719 -33.54 -22.25 6.34
CA GLY A 719 -33.45 -21.19 5.31
C GLY A 719 -34.50 -20.06 5.42
N GLN A 720 -35.33 -19.98 6.47
CA GLN A 720 -36.35 -18.94 6.59
C GLN A 720 -35.97 -17.86 7.61
N VAL A 721 -36.03 -16.59 7.21
CA VAL A 721 -36.00 -15.44 8.13
C VAL A 721 -37.39 -15.27 8.74
N THR A 722 -37.54 -15.61 10.02
CA THR A 722 -38.80 -15.49 10.75
C THR A 722 -39.05 -14.06 11.24
N SER A 723 -37.98 -13.31 11.48
CA SER A 723 -38.03 -11.89 11.84
C SER A 723 -36.75 -11.16 11.44
N SER A 724 -36.85 -9.87 11.13
CA SER A 724 -35.73 -8.98 10.84
C SER A 724 -35.84 -7.74 11.70
N LEU A 725 -34.88 -7.55 12.61
CA LEU A 725 -34.96 -6.61 13.72
C LEU A 725 -33.77 -5.66 13.70
N GLY A 726 -34.02 -4.36 13.91
CA GLY A 726 -32.94 -3.38 14.09
C GLY A 726 -32.54 -3.27 15.56
N LEU A 727 -31.27 -3.51 15.87
CA LEU A 727 -30.72 -3.44 17.23
C LEU A 727 -30.11 -2.05 17.56
N GLY A 728 -29.90 -1.20 16.56
CA GLY A 728 -29.43 0.18 16.73
C GLY A 728 -28.04 0.43 16.13
N VAL A 729 -27.37 1.50 16.55
CA VAL A 729 -26.02 1.90 16.07
C VAL A 729 -25.13 2.18 17.28
N LEU A 730 -23.87 1.73 17.25
CA LEU A 730 -22.87 1.96 18.32
C LEU A 730 -22.22 3.35 18.34
N GLY A 731 -22.86 4.35 17.74
CA GLY A 731 -22.36 5.73 17.68
C GLY A 731 -21.11 5.97 16.81
N SER A 732 -20.36 4.93 16.41
CA SER A 732 -19.23 4.97 15.48
C SER A 732 -18.88 3.57 14.96
N ASN A 733 -18.28 3.51 13.76
CA ASN A 733 -17.70 2.27 13.20
C ASN A 733 -16.41 1.81 13.90
N ASP A 734 -15.88 2.59 14.85
CA ASP A 734 -14.72 2.23 15.68
C ASP A 734 -14.99 1.08 16.67
N TRP A 735 -16.26 0.82 17.00
CA TRP A 735 -16.64 -0.39 17.74
C TRP A 735 -16.69 -1.58 16.78
N GLN A 736 -15.89 -2.59 17.09
CA GLN A 736 -15.81 -3.85 16.38
C GLN A 736 -16.43 -4.96 17.22
N LEU A 737 -17.02 -5.94 16.55
CA LEU A 737 -17.49 -7.15 17.22
C LEU A 737 -16.27 -7.89 17.80
N ALA A 738 -16.34 -8.24 19.08
CA ALA A 738 -15.31 -9.03 19.76
C ALA A 738 -15.78 -10.45 20.10
N GLY A 739 -17.08 -10.67 20.27
CA GLY A 739 -17.66 -12.00 20.48
C GLY A 739 -19.17 -11.94 20.68
N VAL A 740 -19.82 -13.10 20.67
CA VAL A 740 -21.25 -13.25 21.03
C VAL A 740 -21.40 -14.40 22.01
N GLY A 741 -22.25 -14.23 23.03
CA GLY A 741 -22.26 -15.08 24.22
C GLY A 741 -23.49 -14.83 25.08
N ASP A 742 -23.87 -15.76 25.95
CA ASP A 742 -24.94 -15.57 26.94
C ASP A 742 -24.25 -15.06 28.20
N PHE A 743 -24.01 -13.75 28.27
CA PHE A 743 -23.19 -13.17 29.32
C PHE A 743 -23.98 -12.99 30.62
N ASP A 744 -25.30 -12.87 30.57
CA ASP A 744 -26.15 -12.75 31.76
C ASP A 744 -26.80 -14.06 32.24
N GLY A 745 -26.80 -15.11 31.41
CA GLY A 745 -27.28 -16.45 31.73
C GLY A 745 -28.79 -16.60 31.55
N ASP A 746 -29.40 -15.82 30.66
CA ASP A 746 -30.84 -15.87 30.38
C ASP A 746 -31.23 -16.88 29.28
N GLY A 747 -30.23 -17.54 28.68
CA GLY A 747 -30.37 -18.51 27.61
C GLY A 747 -30.33 -17.89 26.21
N LYS A 748 -29.97 -16.62 26.07
CA LYS A 748 -29.98 -15.90 24.78
C LYS A 748 -28.62 -15.32 24.39
N GLY A 749 -28.54 -14.89 23.13
CA GLY A 749 -27.40 -14.17 22.56
C GLY A 749 -27.25 -12.75 23.07
N ASP A 750 -26.10 -12.46 23.66
CA ASP A 750 -25.59 -11.11 23.88
C ASP A 750 -24.38 -10.83 23.00
N ILE A 751 -24.01 -9.56 22.90
CA ILE A 751 -22.98 -9.09 21.96
C ILE A 751 -21.88 -8.34 22.71
N LEU A 752 -20.64 -8.84 22.62
CA LEU A 752 -19.46 -8.18 23.13
C LEU A 752 -18.82 -7.32 22.03
N TRP A 753 -18.67 -6.04 22.34
CA TRP A 753 -18.06 -5.03 21.49
C TRP A 753 -16.73 -4.58 22.07
N ARG A 754 -15.77 -4.31 21.18
CA ARG A 754 -14.48 -3.70 21.53
C ARG A 754 -14.24 -2.43 20.73
N TYR A 755 -13.87 -1.37 21.43
CA TYR A 755 -13.49 -0.10 20.83
C TYR A 755 -11.99 -0.11 20.49
N LYS A 756 -11.57 0.74 19.54
CA LYS A 756 -10.16 0.86 19.12
C LYS A 756 -9.16 1.22 20.22
N ASP A 757 -9.61 1.78 21.34
CA ASP A 757 -8.75 2.07 22.50
C ASP A 757 -8.66 0.91 23.51
N GLY A 758 -9.34 -0.21 23.23
CA GLY A 758 -9.39 -1.39 24.09
C GLY A 758 -10.57 -1.44 25.05
N SER A 759 -11.43 -0.41 25.09
CA SER A 759 -12.67 -0.42 25.88
C SER A 759 -13.62 -1.52 25.41
N LEU A 760 -14.33 -2.13 26.35
CA LEU A 760 -15.30 -3.19 26.10
C LEU A 760 -16.71 -2.74 26.47
N ALA A 761 -17.69 -3.16 25.68
CA ALA A 761 -19.09 -3.00 25.99
C ALA A 761 -19.86 -4.28 25.68
N ILE A 762 -20.81 -4.65 26.53
CA ILE A 762 -21.73 -5.75 26.27
C ILE A 762 -23.12 -5.18 26.02
N TRP A 763 -23.75 -5.65 24.94
CA TRP A 763 -25.16 -5.45 24.64
C TRP A 763 -25.91 -6.71 25.04
N PHE A 764 -26.66 -6.63 26.13
CA PHE A 764 -27.59 -7.68 26.52
C PHE A 764 -28.81 -7.63 25.61
N THR A 765 -29.25 -8.77 25.10
CA THR A 765 -30.46 -8.84 24.25
C THR A 765 -31.57 -9.62 24.94
N ASN A 766 -32.77 -9.59 24.37
CA ASN A 766 -33.87 -10.45 24.83
C ASN A 766 -34.53 -11.21 23.68
N GLY A 767 -33.82 -11.39 22.57
CA GLY A 767 -34.35 -11.96 21.32
C GLY A 767 -35.00 -10.96 20.38
N ASN A 768 -35.38 -9.76 20.85
CA ASN A 768 -36.00 -8.77 19.96
C ASN A 768 -35.32 -7.40 19.92
N GLN A 769 -34.55 -7.06 20.94
CA GLN A 769 -33.94 -5.75 21.10
C GLN A 769 -32.81 -5.83 22.12
N VAL A 770 -31.94 -4.82 22.11
CA VAL A 770 -30.94 -4.61 23.17
C VAL A 770 -31.67 -4.10 24.41
N THR A 771 -31.54 -4.82 25.52
CA THR A 771 -32.17 -4.48 26.81
C THR A 771 -31.29 -3.57 27.66
N LEU A 772 -29.97 -3.72 27.54
CA LEU A 772 -29.00 -2.94 28.29
C LEU A 772 -27.65 -2.90 27.57
N SER A 773 -26.98 -1.75 27.61
CA SER A 773 -25.57 -1.61 27.21
C SER A 773 -24.75 -1.25 28.44
N MET A 774 -23.74 -2.06 28.75
CA MET A 774 -22.84 -1.85 29.89
C MET A 774 -21.38 -1.87 29.45
N GLY A 775 -20.55 -1.00 30.04
CA GLY A 775 -19.10 -1.12 29.93
C GLY A 775 -18.60 -2.38 30.66
N ALA A 776 -17.73 -3.14 30.03
CA ALA A 776 -17.14 -4.38 30.55
C ALA A 776 -15.63 -4.23 30.85
N GLY A 777 -15.19 -2.99 31.12
CA GLY A 777 -13.79 -2.65 31.38
C GLY A 777 -13.02 -2.25 30.12
N SER A 778 -11.70 -2.32 30.20
CA SER A 778 -10.79 -2.02 29.08
C SER A 778 -9.55 -2.90 29.17
N VAL A 779 -9.12 -3.46 28.04
CA VAL A 779 -7.87 -4.23 27.93
C VAL A 779 -7.02 -3.61 26.84
N THR A 780 -5.73 -3.43 27.13
CA THR A 780 -4.76 -2.87 26.19
C THR A 780 -4.77 -3.62 24.86
N THR A 781 -4.43 -2.91 23.78
CA THR A 781 -4.60 -3.41 22.40
C THR A 781 -3.62 -4.52 22.00
N ASP A 782 -2.64 -4.83 22.85
CA ASP A 782 -1.76 -6.01 22.73
C ASP A 782 -2.44 -7.33 23.13
N TRP A 783 -3.65 -7.25 23.68
CA TRP A 783 -4.53 -8.39 23.88
C TRP A 783 -5.67 -8.40 22.86
N THR A 784 -6.04 -9.58 22.41
CA THR A 784 -7.15 -9.85 21.50
C THR A 784 -8.11 -10.85 22.14
N VAL A 785 -9.41 -10.63 21.94
CA VAL A 785 -10.42 -11.63 22.25
C VAL A 785 -10.37 -12.66 21.13
N VAL A 786 -10.17 -13.93 21.49
CA VAL A 786 -10.04 -15.04 20.54
C VAL A 786 -11.18 -16.05 20.66
N GLY A 787 -11.97 -15.98 21.74
CA GLY A 787 -13.15 -16.81 21.93
C GLY A 787 -14.00 -16.31 23.10
N THR A 788 -15.27 -16.66 23.12
CA THR A 788 -16.18 -16.41 24.26
C THR A 788 -16.97 -17.69 24.53
N ALA A 789 -16.95 -18.20 25.75
CA ALA A 789 -17.69 -19.42 26.09
C ALA A 789 -17.87 -19.53 27.60
N ASP A 790 -18.76 -20.38 28.09
CA ASP A 790 -18.88 -20.67 29.53
C ASP A 790 -17.77 -21.65 29.96
N PHE A 791 -16.57 -21.11 30.22
CA PHE A 791 -15.40 -21.92 30.52
C PHE A 791 -15.45 -22.48 31.95
N ASP A 792 -16.19 -21.87 32.89
CA ASP A 792 -16.31 -22.33 34.27
C ASP A 792 -17.65 -22.99 34.66
N HIS A 793 -18.56 -23.15 33.68
CA HIS A 793 -19.87 -23.80 33.82
C HIS A 793 -20.81 -23.12 34.82
N ASP A 794 -20.67 -21.81 35.01
CA ASP A 794 -21.58 -21.06 35.87
C ASP A 794 -22.86 -20.60 35.16
N GLY A 795 -23.03 -20.99 33.89
CA GLY A 795 -24.15 -20.67 33.04
C GLY A 795 -24.00 -19.33 32.32
N LYS A 796 -22.79 -18.74 32.31
CA LYS A 796 -22.52 -17.44 31.71
C LYS A 796 -21.27 -17.48 30.86
N THR A 797 -21.25 -16.63 29.85
CA THR A 797 -20.13 -16.57 28.90
C THR A 797 -18.95 -15.79 29.46
N ASP A 798 -17.78 -16.42 29.41
CA ASP A 798 -16.46 -15.88 29.72
C ASP A 798 -15.72 -15.44 28.44
N ILE A 799 -14.56 -14.80 28.60
CA ILE A 799 -13.77 -14.26 27.48
C ILE A 799 -12.36 -14.85 27.48
N LEU A 800 -12.00 -15.52 26.39
CA LEU A 800 -10.65 -16.02 26.15
C LEU A 800 -9.80 -14.95 25.46
N TRP A 801 -8.66 -14.66 26.06
CA TRP A 801 -7.73 -13.64 25.62
C TRP A 801 -6.41 -14.23 25.16
N HIS A 802 -5.89 -13.69 24.07
CA HIS A 802 -4.53 -13.96 23.61
C HIS A 802 -3.74 -12.67 23.56
N ARG A 803 -2.47 -12.72 23.91
CA ARG A 803 -1.54 -11.58 23.87
C ARG A 803 -0.50 -11.79 22.80
N THR A 804 0.01 -10.71 22.21
CA THR A 804 1.07 -10.76 21.18
C THR A 804 2.35 -11.50 21.59
N ASP A 805 2.59 -11.71 22.89
CA ASP A 805 3.73 -12.48 23.41
C ASP A 805 3.45 -13.99 23.58
N GLY A 806 2.29 -14.47 23.14
CA GLY A 806 1.85 -15.86 23.25
C GLY A 806 1.13 -16.18 24.56
N THR A 807 0.95 -15.20 25.46
CA THR A 807 0.19 -15.41 26.70
C THR A 807 -1.29 -15.63 26.39
N VAL A 808 -1.86 -16.67 26.99
CA VAL A 808 -3.30 -16.95 26.97
C VAL A 808 -3.85 -16.70 28.38
N ALA A 809 -4.95 -15.94 28.47
CA ALA A 809 -5.64 -15.66 29.72
C ALA A 809 -7.14 -15.85 29.54
N LEU A 810 -7.82 -16.19 30.62
CA LEU A 810 -9.27 -16.34 30.65
C LEU A 810 -9.85 -15.29 31.59
N TRP A 811 -10.85 -14.56 31.13
CA TRP A 811 -11.65 -13.66 31.94
C TRP A 811 -12.95 -14.37 32.27
N LEU A 812 -13.04 -14.87 33.51
CA LEU A 812 -14.28 -15.40 34.04
C LEU A 812 -15.21 -14.23 34.33
N MET A 813 -16.42 -14.24 33.77
CA MET A 813 -17.36 -13.13 33.78
C MET A 813 -18.56 -13.44 34.67
N ASN A 814 -19.33 -12.40 34.99
CA ASN A 814 -20.65 -12.51 35.60
C ASN A 814 -21.48 -11.32 35.12
N GLY A 815 -22.17 -11.46 33.99
CA GLY A 815 -22.71 -10.32 33.25
C GLY A 815 -21.57 -9.45 32.71
N SER A 816 -21.67 -8.13 32.91
CA SER A 816 -20.61 -7.19 32.51
C SER A 816 -19.40 -7.12 33.45
N GLN A 817 -19.42 -7.86 34.56
CA GLN A 817 -18.40 -7.77 35.59
C GLN A 817 -17.38 -8.89 35.47
N LEU A 818 -16.09 -8.53 35.56
CA LEU A 818 -15.01 -9.49 35.65
C LEU A 818 -15.00 -10.15 37.05
N LYS A 819 -15.23 -11.46 37.10
CA LYS A 819 -15.15 -12.29 38.32
C LYS A 819 -13.69 -12.57 38.67
N SER A 820 -12.90 -13.02 37.69
CA SER A 820 -11.45 -13.20 37.82
C SER A 820 -10.76 -13.30 36.45
N ALA A 821 -9.45 -13.05 36.40
CA ALA A 821 -8.64 -13.14 35.18
C ALA A 821 -7.43 -14.09 35.35
N PRO A 822 -7.63 -15.39 35.52
CA PRO A 822 -6.53 -16.36 35.57
C PRO A 822 -5.74 -16.40 34.25
N GLY A 823 -4.41 -16.51 34.37
CA GLY A 823 -3.57 -16.90 33.23
C GLY A 823 -3.73 -18.39 32.95
N VAL A 824 -3.82 -18.77 31.68
CA VAL A 824 -3.93 -20.17 31.25
C VAL A 824 -2.53 -20.73 31.01
N SER A 825 -1.78 -20.15 30.07
CA SER A 825 -0.43 -20.58 29.71
C SER A 825 0.28 -19.53 28.84
N VAL A 826 1.52 -19.80 28.45
CA VAL A 826 2.26 -19.06 27.42
C VAL A 826 2.67 -20.06 26.33
N VAL A 827 2.26 -19.80 25.10
CA VAL A 827 2.49 -20.68 23.95
C VAL A 827 3.48 -20.04 22.99
N SER A 828 4.27 -20.87 22.30
CA SER A 828 5.09 -20.40 21.18
C SER A 828 4.21 -19.74 20.13
N THR A 829 4.66 -18.61 19.56
CA THR A 829 3.97 -17.89 18.48
C THR A 829 3.86 -18.68 17.17
N ALA A 830 4.43 -19.89 17.09
CA ALA A 830 4.23 -20.81 15.98
C ALA A 830 2.90 -21.59 16.08
N TRP A 831 2.22 -21.54 17.22
CA TRP A 831 0.86 -22.03 17.40
C TRP A 831 -0.11 -20.86 17.37
N ASN A 832 -1.19 -21.02 16.59
CA ASN A 832 -2.30 -20.07 16.55
C ASN A 832 -3.54 -20.73 17.15
N ILE A 833 -4.30 -19.98 17.94
CA ILE A 833 -5.65 -20.40 18.33
C ILE A 833 -6.52 -20.32 17.08
N ALA A 834 -7.09 -21.45 16.70
CA ALA A 834 -7.99 -21.56 15.57
C ALA A 834 -9.44 -21.29 15.99
N TYR A 835 -9.90 -21.91 17.10
CA TYR A 835 -11.24 -21.81 17.67
C TYR A 835 -11.24 -22.01 19.18
#